data_AF-A0A9R1R5Q9-F1
#
_entry.id   AF-A0A9R1R5Q9-F1
#
_cell.length_a   1.000
_cell.length_b   1.000
_cell.length_c   1.000
_cell.angle_alpha   90.00
_cell.angle_beta   90.00
_cell.angle_gamma   90.00
#
_symmetry.space_group_name_H-M   'P 1'
#
loop_
_entity.id
_entity.type
_entity.pdbx_description
1 polymer ?
#
loop_
_entity_poly.entity_id
_entity_poly.type
_entity_poly.pdbx_seq_one_letter_code
_entity_poly.pdbx_strand_id
1 'polypeptide(L)'
;MAMAAMRMRRSLALRYHLAAALLLLLAFLNAPLAGAQPLPWQLCDAAAGNYTEGSAYQANIRALAGGLPRNASASPALFAKGSAGAAPDAVYALALCRGDTNASSCAACVAAAFRNAQQLCAFNRRASMFDDPCILRYSAHDFLANVTDNSGRFVAFNGNNVTAGAAAAAFDAASGRLVNATADYAAGDPTRRFGTGEEGYDATYPKIYSLAQCTPDMAADDCRTCLRDIIEKFTPQYFVGKPGGRVFGVRCNFRFETYSFFSGRPLLQLPDVLPPAPAPAPAAAEEEGRRNRTGLILAITLPIVAALLLISTCVCFWRRRKPAERKPSVPLPYSATNPDDIQSIDSLLLDLSTLRAATDNFAESNKLGEGGFGAVYKGVLSEGEEIAVKRLSQSSTQGIEELKTELVLVAKLQHKNLVRLLGVCLEGQEKLLVYEYMPNRSLDTVLFDAGKSRDLDWGKRLKIVNGVARGLQYLHEDSQLRIVHRDLKASNVLLDSDCNPKISDFGLAKLFGWDQSQAVTSHIAGTYGYMAPEYAMRGQYSVKSDAFSFGVLLLEIVTGRKNSSFASPDSEPSLDLLSLVWEHWTSGTVEKLVDPSLGGRSPGGQMLKLVNIGLLCVQDSPADRPTMSAVNVMLSSSTVSLQAPSRPTFCVDDMEGFSGMYSGAYPGGSQSTGDSKPQAAMSPSPNEVSLTEIEPR
;
A
#
# COMPACT_ATOMS: atom_id res chain seq x y z
N MET A 1 42.82 -53.69 16.24
CA MET A 1 42.10 -53.62 14.95
C MET A 1 40.61 -53.25 15.06
N ALA A 2 39.88 -53.64 16.11
CA ALA A 2 38.43 -53.37 16.24
C ALA A 2 38.03 -51.87 16.34
N MET A 3 38.84 -51.02 17.00
CA MET A 3 38.54 -49.58 17.10
C MET A 3 38.68 -48.81 15.77
N ALA A 4 39.55 -49.27 14.86
CA ALA A 4 39.74 -48.64 13.56
C ALA A 4 38.54 -48.87 12.62
N ALA A 5 37.99 -50.10 12.64
CA ALA A 5 36.81 -50.46 11.86
C ALA A 5 35.54 -49.70 12.31
N MET A 6 35.41 -49.45 13.63
CA MET A 6 34.26 -48.75 14.19
C MET A 6 34.29 -47.23 13.90
N ARG A 7 35.48 -46.61 13.85
CA ARG A 7 35.67 -45.22 13.39
C ARG A 7 35.36 -45.05 11.90
N MET A 8 35.73 -46.03 11.08
CA MET A 8 35.51 -45.97 9.62
C MET A 8 34.01 -46.04 9.27
N ARG A 9 33.24 -46.93 9.93
CA ARG A 9 31.78 -47.04 9.78
C ARG A 9 31.02 -45.78 10.22
N ARG A 10 31.44 -45.13 11.31
CA ARG A 10 30.85 -43.85 11.75
C ARG A 10 31.12 -42.70 10.78
N SER A 11 32.30 -42.67 10.14
CA SER A 11 32.61 -41.65 9.13
C SER A 11 31.81 -41.81 7.83
N LEU A 12 31.47 -43.05 7.46
CA LEU A 12 30.69 -43.33 6.25
C LEU A 12 29.22 -42.95 6.44
N ALA A 13 28.63 -43.31 7.58
CA ALA A 13 27.26 -42.91 7.94
C ALA A 13 27.09 -41.39 8.02
N LEU A 14 28.08 -40.69 8.60
CA LEU A 14 28.07 -39.23 8.67
C LEU A 14 28.12 -38.56 7.28
N ARG A 15 28.88 -39.13 6.34
CA ARG A 15 28.94 -38.65 4.96
C ARG A 15 27.63 -38.86 4.20
N TYR A 16 26.94 -39.97 4.43
CA TYR A 16 25.61 -40.21 3.85
C TYR A 16 24.55 -39.26 4.41
N HIS A 17 24.55 -38.98 5.71
CA HIS A 17 23.64 -38.01 6.32
C HIS A 17 23.90 -36.58 5.86
N LEU A 18 25.17 -36.18 5.68
CA LEU A 18 25.49 -34.88 5.09
C LEU A 18 25.07 -34.76 3.63
N ALA A 19 25.25 -35.81 2.83
CA ALA A 19 24.82 -35.82 1.43
C ALA A 19 23.28 -35.74 1.29
N ALA A 20 22.54 -36.47 2.13
CA ALA A 20 21.08 -36.42 2.17
C ALA A 20 20.57 -35.05 2.65
N ALA A 21 21.20 -34.46 3.67
CA ALA A 21 20.88 -33.12 4.14
C ALA A 21 21.15 -32.05 3.07
N LEU A 22 22.24 -32.18 2.31
CA LEU A 22 22.56 -31.26 1.21
C LEU A 22 21.56 -31.37 0.05
N LEU A 23 21.11 -32.59 -0.29
CA LEU A 23 20.07 -32.83 -1.29
C LEU A 23 18.71 -32.27 -0.86
N LEU A 24 18.35 -32.41 0.42
CA LEU A 24 17.16 -31.78 1.00
C LEU A 24 17.28 -30.24 0.99
N LEU A 25 18.44 -29.69 1.35
CA LEU A 25 18.68 -28.24 1.31
C LEU A 25 18.57 -27.69 -0.11
N LEU A 26 19.10 -28.42 -1.10
CA LEU A 26 18.98 -28.06 -2.52
C LEU A 26 17.54 -28.18 -3.03
N ALA A 27 16.74 -29.11 -2.50
CA ALA A 27 15.31 -29.18 -2.79
C ALA A 27 14.52 -28.02 -2.14
N PHE A 28 14.89 -27.59 -0.94
CA PHE A 28 14.30 -26.43 -0.25
C PHE A 28 14.70 -25.08 -0.88
N LEU A 29 15.93 -24.95 -1.38
CA LEU A 29 16.42 -23.75 -2.06
C LEU A 29 15.80 -23.55 -3.45
N ASN A 30 15.29 -24.61 -4.08
CA ASN A 30 14.61 -24.56 -5.37
C ASN A 30 13.07 -24.61 -5.25
N ALA A 31 12.53 -24.66 -4.02
CA ALA A 31 11.10 -24.51 -3.81
C ALA A 31 10.75 -23.02 -4.01
N PRO A 32 9.85 -22.66 -4.94
CA PRO A 32 9.46 -21.27 -5.13
C PRO A 32 8.81 -20.75 -3.85
N LEU A 33 9.38 -19.68 -3.29
CA LEU A 33 8.79 -18.90 -2.22
C LEU A 33 7.39 -18.43 -2.66
N ALA A 34 6.35 -18.92 -2.01
CA ALA A 34 5.01 -18.39 -2.16
C ALA A 34 5.01 -16.95 -1.62
N GLY A 35 5.15 -15.97 -2.51
CA GLY A 35 5.00 -14.56 -2.17
C GLY A 35 3.62 -14.29 -1.60
N ALA A 36 3.55 -13.55 -0.50
CA ALA A 36 2.30 -13.03 0.01
C ALA A 36 1.63 -12.17 -1.07
N GLN A 37 0.41 -12.54 -1.48
CA GLN A 37 -0.33 -11.83 -2.51
C GLN A 37 -0.87 -10.51 -1.92
N PRO A 38 -0.76 -9.38 -2.65
CA PRO A 38 -1.44 -8.14 -2.27
C PRO A 38 -2.96 -8.38 -2.18
N LEU A 39 -3.63 -7.70 -1.24
CA LEU A 39 -5.09 -7.81 -1.09
C LEU A 39 -5.81 -7.42 -2.39
N PRO A 40 -6.83 -8.18 -2.83
CA PRO A 40 -7.57 -7.88 -4.06
C PRO A 40 -8.27 -6.53 -3.97
N TRP A 41 -8.41 -5.85 -5.11
CA TRP A 41 -9.43 -4.81 -5.22
C TRP A 41 -10.83 -5.46 -5.19
N GLN A 42 -11.76 -4.86 -4.44
CA GLN A 42 -13.10 -5.40 -4.25
C GLN A 42 -14.19 -4.41 -4.64
N LEU A 43 -15.29 -4.96 -5.17
CA LEU A 43 -16.56 -4.27 -5.40
C LEU A 43 -17.65 -5.05 -4.66
N CYS A 44 -18.10 -4.49 -3.53
CA CYS A 44 -19.21 -5.01 -2.73
C CYS A 44 -20.45 -4.18 -3.07
N ASP A 45 -21.48 -4.80 -3.65
CA ASP A 45 -22.68 -4.09 -4.07
C ASP A 45 -23.81 -4.33 -3.07
N ALA A 46 -23.94 -3.41 -2.11
CA ALA A 46 -24.96 -3.46 -1.06
C ALA A 46 -26.38 -3.34 -1.63
N ALA A 47 -26.56 -2.74 -2.83
CA ALA A 47 -27.86 -2.63 -3.47
C ALA A 47 -28.38 -3.98 -3.99
N ALA A 48 -27.52 -4.99 -4.14
CA ALA A 48 -27.93 -6.36 -4.42
C ALA A 48 -28.54 -7.08 -3.19
N GLY A 49 -28.55 -6.41 -2.02
CA GLY A 49 -29.06 -6.91 -0.75
C GLY A 49 -28.04 -7.70 0.05
N ASN A 50 -28.37 -7.97 1.31
CA ASN A 50 -27.54 -8.74 2.23
C ASN A 50 -28.13 -10.13 2.53
N TYR A 51 -27.27 -11.10 2.78
CA TYR A 51 -27.62 -12.43 3.29
C TYR A 51 -27.19 -12.56 4.75
N THR A 52 -27.86 -13.41 5.52
CA THR A 52 -27.54 -13.62 6.94
C THR A 52 -26.51 -14.72 7.14
N GLU A 53 -25.77 -14.66 8.25
CA GLU A 53 -24.86 -15.74 8.64
C GLU A 53 -25.61 -17.06 8.79
N GLY A 54 -25.04 -18.14 8.25
CA GLY A 54 -25.65 -19.47 8.25
C GLY A 54 -26.78 -19.66 7.24
N SER A 55 -27.11 -18.66 6.43
CA SER A 55 -28.16 -18.77 5.40
C SER A 55 -27.84 -19.79 4.30
N ALA A 56 -28.89 -20.24 3.60
CA ALA A 56 -28.76 -21.08 2.41
C ALA A 56 -27.92 -20.38 1.33
N TYR A 57 -28.05 -19.06 1.16
CA TYR A 57 -27.19 -18.27 0.27
C TYR A 57 -25.70 -18.40 0.62
N GLN A 58 -25.34 -18.25 1.90
CA GLN A 58 -23.94 -18.42 2.34
C GLN A 58 -23.44 -19.86 2.11
N ALA A 59 -24.29 -20.86 2.33
CA ALA A 59 -23.96 -22.26 2.04
C ALA A 59 -23.72 -22.49 0.54
N ASN A 60 -24.51 -21.85 -0.33
CA ASN A 60 -24.35 -21.91 -1.78
C ASN A 60 -23.03 -21.24 -2.25
N ILE A 61 -22.62 -20.12 -1.62
CA ILE A 61 -21.28 -19.54 -1.84
C ILE A 61 -20.18 -20.55 -1.46
N ARG A 62 -20.29 -21.20 -0.29
CA ARG A 62 -19.29 -22.19 0.16
C ARG A 62 -19.22 -23.40 -0.76
N ALA A 63 -20.36 -23.86 -1.29
CA ALA A 63 -20.42 -24.93 -2.28
C ALA A 63 -19.66 -24.56 -3.56
N LEU A 64 -19.87 -23.34 -4.07
CA LEU A 64 -19.13 -22.83 -5.23
C LEU A 64 -17.64 -22.65 -4.92
N ALA A 65 -17.28 -22.16 -3.74
CA ALA A 65 -15.90 -22.01 -3.30
C ALA A 65 -15.15 -23.36 -3.24
N GLY A 66 -15.85 -24.47 -2.98
CA GLY A 66 -15.29 -25.82 -3.01
C GLY A 66 -15.01 -26.37 -4.42
N GLY A 67 -15.77 -25.91 -5.43
CA GLY A 67 -15.72 -26.44 -6.80
C GLY A 67 -15.03 -25.53 -7.83
N LEU A 68 -15.37 -24.23 -7.85
CA LEU A 68 -14.90 -23.29 -8.89
C LEU A 68 -13.37 -23.20 -9.01
N PRO A 69 -12.58 -23.15 -7.93
CA PRO A 69 -11.12 -23.10 -8.04
C PRO A 69 -10.52 -24.30 -8.81
N ARG A 70 -11.08 -25.50 -8.59
CA ARG A 70 -10.65 -26.73 -9.29
C ARG A 70 -11.12 -26.70 -10.75
N ASN A 71 -12.36 -26.27 -11.00
CA ASN A 71 -12.90 -26.19 -12.35
C ASN A 71 -12.12 -25.19 -13.21
N ALA A 72 -11.78 -24.02 -12.65
CA ALA A 72 -10.99 -23.01 -13.35
C ALA A 72 -9.58 -23.53 -13.66
N SER A 73 -8.90 -24.13 -12.68
CA SER A 73 -7.54 -24.64 -12.86
C SER A 73 -7.43 -25.89 -13.77
N ALA A 74 -8.47 -26.72 -13.84
CA ALA A 74 -8.54 -27.86 -14.75
C ALA A 74 -8.86 -27.45 -16.20
N SER A 75 -9.43 -26.25 -16.39
CA SER A 75 -9.78 -25.72 -17.70
C SER A 75 -8.52 -25.20 -18.43
N PRO A 76 -8.28 -25.57 -19.71
CA PRO A 76 -7.21 -24.98 -20.53
C PRO A 76 -7.30 -23.45 -20.64
N ALA A 77 -8.52 -22.93 -20.51
CA ALA A 77 -8.86 -21.52 -20.57
C ALA A 77 -8.64 -20.77 -19.23
N LEU A 78 -8.32 -21.49 -18.15
CA LEU A 78 -8.20 -20.97 -16.79
C LEU A 78 -9.42 -20.16 -16.32
N PHE A 79 -10.60 -20.62 -16.73
CA PHE A 79 -11.88 -19.99 -16.51
C PHE A 79 -12.93 -21.03 -16.12
N ALA A 80 -13.80 -20.67 -15.18
CA ALA A 80 -14.98 -21.46 -14.85
C ALA A 80 -16.14 -20.57 -14.42
N LYS A 81 -17.35 -21.03 -14.67
CA LYS A 81 -18.59 -20.47 -14.14
C LYS A 81 -19.43 -21.56 -13.51
N GLY A 82 -20.34 -21.18 -12.61
CA GLY A 82 -21.22 -22.13 -11.95
C GLY A 82 -22.33 -21.43 -11.18
N SER A 83 -23.33 -22.21 -10.81
CA SER A 83 -24.40 -21.77 -9.93
C SER A 83 -24.69 -22.81 -8.85
N ALA A 84 -25.24 -22.36 -7.73
CA ALA A 84 -25.64 -23.21 -6.62
C ALA A 84 -26.94 -22.72 -5.98
N GLY A 85 -27.79 -23.67 -5.57
CA GLY A 85 -29.10 -23.40 -4.98
C GLY A 85 -30.19 -23.05 -5.98
N ALA A 86 -31.37 -22.72 -5.45
CA ALA A 86 -32.54 -22.26 -6.19
C ALA A 86 -33.04 -20.94 -5.59
N ALA A 87 -33.89 -20.21 -6.33
CA ALA A 87 -34.49 -18.98 -5.82
C ALA A 87 -35.24 -19.24 -4.49
N PRO A 88 -35.12 -18.34 -3.48
CA PRO A 88 -34.48 -17.03 -3.55
C PRO A 88 -32.97 -17.03 -3.28
N ASP A 89 -32.36 -18.17 -2.92
CA ASP A 89 -30.97 -18.27 -2.45
C ASP A 89 -29.95 -18.68 -3.52
N ALA A 90 -30.35 -18.66 -4.80
CA ALA A 90 -29.47 -19.00 -5.91
C ALA A 90 -28.25 -18.07 -5.96
N VAL A 91 -27.07 -18.66 -6.13
CA VAL A 91 -25.79 -17.95 -6.31
C VAL A 91 -25.26 -18.28 -7.69
N TYR A 92 -24.90 -17.27 -8.45
CA TYR A 92 -24.19 -17.40 -9.73
C TYR A 92 -22.78 -16.87 -9.54
N ALA A 93 -21.76 -17.57 -10.06
CA ALA A 93 -20.38 -17.16 -9.94
C ALA A 93 -19.56 -17.45 -11.19
N LEU A 94 -18.56 -16.62 -11.45
CA LEU A 94 -17.49 -16.90 -12.41
C LEU A 94 -16.13 -16.56 -11.82
N ALA A 95 -15.12 -17.28 -12.29
CA ALA A 95 -13.72 -17.05 -11.99
C ALA A 95 -12.92 -17.04 -13.29
N LEU A 96 -12.09 -16.02 -13.47
CA LEU A 96 -11.20 -15.83 -14.61
C LEU A 96 -9.78 -15.61 -14.11
N CYS A 97 -8.87 -16.52 -14.42
CA CYS A 97 -7.44 -16.31 -14.13
C CYS A 97 -6.73 -15.66 -15.31
N ARG A 98 -5.64 -14.94 -15.02
CA ARG A 98 -4.84 -14.28 -16.04
C ARG A 98 -4.18 -15.30 -16.96
N GLY A 99 -4.14 -15.01 -18.26
CA GLY A 99 -3.71 -15.99 -19.26
C GLY A 99 -2.24 -16.40 -19.21
N ASP A 100 -1.39 -15.70 -18.46
CA ASP A 100 0.02 -16.03 -18.18
C ASP A 100 0.23 -16.82 -16.86
N THR A 101 -0.86 -17.11 -16.14
CA THR A 101 -0.81 -17.83 -14.86
C THR A 101 -0.84 -19.35 -15.08
N ASN A 102 -0.27 -20.13 -14.15
CA ASN A 102 -0.35 -21.60 -14.18
C ASN A 102 -1.58 -22.13 -13.43
N ALA A 103 -1.95 -23.39 -13.68
CA ALA A 103 -3.14 -24.02 -13.08
C ALA A 103 -3.15 -23.98 -11.54
N SER A 104 -2.02 -24.27 -10.88
CA SER A 104 -1.92 -24.24 -9.42
C SER A 104 -2.11 -22.84 -8.83
N SER A 105 -1.51 -21.82 -9.46
CA SER A 105 -1.64 -20.43 -9.06
C SER A 105 -3.07 -19.91 -9.31
N CYS A 106 -3.71 -20.36 -10.39
CA CYS A 106 -5.12 -20.06 -10.66
C CYS A 106 -6.03 -20.64 -9.57
N ALA A 107 -5.88 -21.92 -9.22
CA ALA A 107 -6.66 -22.55 -8.14
C ALA A 107 -6.47 -21.82 -6.80
N ALA A 108 -5.21 -21.51 -6.45
CA ALA A 108 -4.88 -20.81 -5.21
C ALA A 108 -5.50 -19.41 -5.17
N CYS A 109 -5.41 -18.67 -6.27
CA CYS A 109 -5.97 -17.33 -6.39
C CYS A 109 -7.49 -17.34 -6.25
N VAL A 110 -8.20 -18.18 -7.00
CA VAL A 110 -9.67 -18.22 -6.95
C VAL A 110 -10.17 -18.65 -5.57
N ALA A 111 -9.49 -19.61 -4.93
CA ALA A 111 -9.81 -20.00 -3.56
C ALA A 111 -9.56 -18.86 -2.55
N ALA A 112 -8.48 -18.09 -2.73
CA ALA A 112 -8.21 -16.91 -1.93
C ALA A 112 -9.26 -15.82 -2.16
N ALA A 113 -9.64 -15.55 -3.41
CA ALA A 113 -10.66 -14.58 -3.78
C ALA A 113 -12.01 -14.91 -3.12
N PHE A 114 -12.42 -16.19 -3.03
CA PHE A 114 -13.64 -16.55 -2.29
C PHE A 114 -13.53 -16.27 -0.79
N ARG A 115 -12.39 -16.57 -0.16
CA ARG A 115 -12.16 -16.26 1.25
C ARG A 115 -12.16 -14.76 1.50
N ASN A 116 -11.45 -14.01 0.66
CA ASN A 116 -11.35 -12.56 0.71
C ASN A 116 -12.72 -11.93 0.47
N ALA A 117 -13.54 -12.46 -0.44
CA ALA A 117 -14.90 -11.96 -0.65
C ALA A 117 -15.79 -12.17 0.58
N GLN A 118 -15.66 -13.30 1.27
CA GLN A 118 -16.40 -13.52 2.52
C GLN A 118 -15.92 -12.64 3.69
N GLN A 119 -14.69 -12.13 3.64
CA GLN A 119 -14.12 -11.24 4.66
C GLN A 119 -14.38 -9.76 4.35
N LEU A 120 -14.06 -9.32 3.13
CA LEU A 120 -14.07 -7.93 2.69
C LEU A 120 -15.45 -7.47 2.20
N CYS A 121 -16.24 -8.39 1.63
CA CYS A 121 -17.64 -8.15 1.24
C CYS A 121 -18.60 -9.00 2.08
N ALA A 122 -18.32 -9.13 3.38
CA ALA A 122 -19.13 -9.93 4.29
C ALA A 122 -20.62 -9.62 4.11
N PHE A 123 -21.43 -10.69 4.03
CA PHE A 123 -22.89 -10.63 3.91
C PHE A 123 -23.46 -10.03 2.61
N ASN A 124 -22.64 -9.53 1.67
CA ASN A 124 -23.15 -8.97 0.42
C ASN A 124 -23.62 -10.08 -0.54
N ARG A 125 -24.81 -9.94 -1.12
CA ARG A 125 -25.32 -10.86 -2.16
C ARG A 125 -24.72 -10.64 -3.54
N ARG A 126 -23.76 -9.71 -3.68
CA ARG A 126 -22.93 -9.54 -4.85
C ARG A 126 -21.56 -9.03 -4.44
N ALA A 127 -20.51 -9.73 -4.88
CA ALA A 127 -19.14 -9.33 -4.66
C ALA A 127 -18.29 -9.64 -5.88
N SER A 128 -17.39 -8.73 -6.23
CA SER A 128 -16.35 -8.95 -7.23
C SER A 128 -14.97 -8.71 -6.61
N MET A 129 -14.04 -9.63 -6.79
CA MET A 129 -12.64 -9.54 -6.37
C MET A 129 -11.76 -9.49 -7.60
N PHE A 130 -10.80 -8.58 -7.60
CA PHE A 130 -9.85 -8.38 -8.68
C PHE A 130 -8.45 -8.49 -8.09
N ASP A 131 -7.98 -9.72 -7.97
CA ASP A 131 -6.58 -10.01 -7.73
C ASP A 131 -5.81 -9.86 -9.06
N ASP A 132 -4.52 -9.51 -8.99
CA ASP A 132 -3.71 -9.41 -10.20
C ASP A 132 -3.66 -10.73 -11.01
N PRO A 133 -3.56 -11.93 -10.38
CA PRO A 133 -3.63 -13.21 -11.10
C PRO A 133 -5.04 -13.75 -11.38
N CYS A 134 -6.11 -13.26 -10.75
CA CYS A 134 -7.46 -13.73 -11.04
C CYS A 134 -8.58 -12.76 -10.64
N ILE A 135 -9.73 -12.91 -11.30
CA ILE A 135 -10.96 -12.19 -11.04
C ILE A 135 -12.02 -13.19 -10.59
N LEU A 136 -12.76 -12.86 -9.55
CA LEU A 136 -13.92 -13.62 -9.07
C LEU A 136 -15.12 -12.69 -8.99
N ARG A 137 -16.30 -13.15 -9.43
CA ARG A 137 -17.58 -12.51 -9.08
C ARG A 137 -18.59 -13.55 -8.67
N TYR A 138 -19.35 -13.28 -7.60
CA TYR A 138 -20.60 -13.96 -7.32
C TYR A 138 -21.75 -12.97 -7.16
N SER A 139 -22.98 -13.41 -7.41
CA SER A 139 -24.19 -12.57 -7.37
C SER A 139 -25.45 -13.42 -7.18
N ALA A 140 -26.47 -12.87 -6.51
CA ALA A 140 -27.81 -13.45 -6.46
C ALA A 140 -28.57 -13.31 -7.78
N HIS A 141 -28.27 -12.26 -8.54
CA HIS A 141 -28.77 -12.07 -9.91
C HIS A 141 -27.94 -12.91 -10.88
N ASP A 142 -28.61 -13.60 -11.82
CA ASP A 142 -27.98 -14.35 -12.90
C ASP A 142 -27.32 -13.40 -13.91
N PHE A 143 -26.07 -13.05 -13.66
CA PHE A 143 -25.23 -12.30 -14.59
C PHE A 143 -24.48 -13.22 -15.56
N LEU A 144 -24.63 -14.54 -15.45
CA LEU A 144 -24.01 -15.51 -16.34
C LEU A 144 -24.78 -15.64 -17.65
N ALA A 145 -26.10 -15.38 -17.62
CA ALA A 145 -26.98 -15.36 -18.78
C ALA A 145 -26.58 -14.31 -19.83
N ASN A 146 -26.11 -13.13 -19.41
CA ASN A 146 -25.62 -12.11 -20.32
C ASN A 146 -24.08 -12.06 -20.31
N VAL A 147 -23.45 -12.67 -21.33
CA VAL A 147 -22.00 -12.75 -21.42
C VAL A 147 -21.33 -11.42 -21.73
N THR A 148 -22.04 -10.46 -22.34
CA THR A 148 -21.48 -9.14 -22.72
C THR A 148 -21.64 -8.09 -21.63
N ASP A 149 -22.39 -8.37 -20.55
CA ASP A 149 -22.53 -7.46 -19.42
C ASP A 149 -21.23 -7.37 -18.61
N ASN A 150 -20.42 -6.37 -18.94
CA ASN A 150 -19.24 -6.00 -18.18
C ASN A 150 -19.53 -4.92 -17.12
N SER A 151 -20.70 -4.92 -16.48
CA SER A 151 -21.06 -4.00 -15.39
C SER A 151 -20.19 -4.18 -14.13
N GLY A 152 -20.05 -3.11 -13.33
CA GLY A 152 -19.18 -3.13 -12.14
C GLY A 152 -17.70 -3.05 -12.51
N ARG A 153 -17.34 -2.00 -13.25
CA ARG A 153 -15.95 -1.70 -13.66
C ARG A 153 -15.37 -0.62 -12.77
N PHE A 154 -14.06 -0.64 -12.60
CA PHE A 154 -13.33 0.47 -12.02
C PHE A 154 -12.04 0.73 -12.80
N VAL A 155 -11.47 1.92 -12.65
CA VAL A 155 -10.31 2.40 -13.39
C VAL A 155 -9.21 2.79 -12.41
N ALA A 156 -7.97 2.45 -12.74
CA ALA A 156 -6.78 2.92 -12.03
C ALA A 156 -5.77 3.45 -13.06
N PHE A 157 -5.01 4.49 -12.71
CA PHE A 157 -3.97 5.03 -13.58
C PHE A 157 -2.81 5.59 -12.77
N ASN A 158 -1.66 5.68 -13.42
CA ASN A 158 -0.50 6.35 -12.88
C ASN A 158 -0.76 7.86 -12.92
N GLY A 159 -0.81 8.51 -11.76
CA GLY A 159 -1.06 9.95 -11.71
C GLY A 159 0.13 10.82 -12.15
N ASN A 160 1.35 10.28 -12.35
CA ASN A 160 2.43 11.01 -13.00
C ASN A 160 2.05 11.34 -14.44
N ASN A 161 2.55 12.45 -14.97
CA ASN A 161 2.40 12.77 -16.37
C ASN A 161 3.68 12.40 -17.13
N VAL A 162 3.52 11.93 -18.36
CA VAL A 162 4.59 11.93 -19.35
C VAL A 162 4.96 13.39 -19.64
N THR A 163 6.24 13.65 -19.95
CA THR A 163 6.77 14.98 -20.22
C THR A 163 5.88 15.75 -21.20
N ALA A 164 5.49 16.99 -20.83
CA ALA A 164 4.45 17.75 -21.51
C ALA A 164 4.77 18.09 -22.99
N GLY A 165 3.73 18.34 -23.78
CA GLY A 165 3.84 18.75 -25.18
C GLY A 165 3.85 17.57 -26.16
N ALA A 166 4.66 17.64 -27.21
CA ALA A 166 4.69 16.64 -28.29
C ALA A 166 5.05 15.21 -27.80
N ALA A 167 5.83 15.10 -26.72
CA ALA A 167 6.19 13.81 -26.13
C ALA A 167 4.99 13.12 -25.45
N ALA A 168 4.13 13.85 -24.73
CA ALA A 168 2.90 13.27 -24.17
C ALA A 168 1.95 12.76 -25.26
N ALA A 169 1.73 13.54 -26.33
CA ALA A 169 0.88 13.13 -27.44
C ALA A 169 1.45 11.91 -28.21
N ALA A 170 2.77 11.85 -28.38
CA ALA A 170 3.43 10.70 -29.00
C ALA A 170 3.31 9.43 -28.13
N PHE A 171 3.43 9.57 -26.81
CA PHE A 171 3.22 8.48 -25.86
C PHE A 171 1.78 7.98 -25.87
N ASP A 172 0.81 8.89 -25.85
CA ASP A 172 -0.62 8.54 -25.91
C ASP A 172 -0.95 7.81 -27.22
N ALA A 173 -0.35 8.24 -28.34
CA ALA A 173 -0.49 7.55 -29.62
C ALA A 173 0.14 6.15 -29.61
N ALA A 174 1.33 5.99 -29.02
CA ALA A 174 1.99 4.69 -28.90
C ALA A 174 1.23 3.74 -27.97
N SER A 175 0.93 4.17 -26.74
CA SER A 175 0.14 3.38 -25.80
C SER A 175 -1.24 3.01 -26.34
N GLY A 176 -1.93 3.94 -27.02
CA GLY A 176 -3.21 3.69 -27.67
C GLY A 176 -3.13 2.64 -28.78
N ARG A 177 -2.11 2.72 -29.66
CA ARG A 177 -1.87 1.69 -30.69
C ARG A 177 -1.59 0.33 -30.06
N LEU A 178 -0.70 0.27 -29.07
CA LEU A 178 -0.32 -0.96 -28.39
C LEU A 178 -1.52 -1.62 -27.70
N VAL A 179 -2.31 -0.85 -26.94
CA VAL A 179 -3.50 -1.35 -26.26
C VAL A 179 -4.52 -1.88 -27.28
N ASN A 180 -4.72 -1.17 -28.39
CA ASN A 180 -5.67 -1.58 -29.42
C ASN A 180 -5.24 -2.88 -30.13
N ALA A 181 -3.96 -2.98 -30.50
CA ALA A 181 -3.42 -4.19 -31.13
C ALA A 181 -3.39 -5.38 -30.16
N THR A 182 -3.12 -5.14 -28.87
CA THR A 182 -3.20 -6.16 -27.83
C THR A 182 -4.64 -6.65 -27.63
N ALA A 183 -5.63 -5.75 -27.75
CA ALA A 183 -7.05 -6.10 -27.71
C ALA A 183 -7.49 -6.93 -28.92
N ASP A 184 -7.00 -6.61 -30.14
CA ASP A 184 -7.24 -7.42 -31.33
C ASP A 184 -6.67 -8.85 -31.16
N TYR A 185 -5.45 -8.95 -30.63
CA TYR A 185 -4.82 -10.25 -30.36
C TYR A 185 -5.62 -11.04 -29.32
N ALA A 186 -5.99 -10.41 -28.20
CA ALA A 186 -6.77 -11.05 -27.15
C ALA A 186 -8.13 -11.55 -27.66
N ALA A 187 -8.81 -10.77 -28.50
CA ALA A 187 -10.06 -11.20 -29.12
C ALA A 187 -9.87 -12.37 -30.09
N GLY A 188 -8.75 -12.41 -30.81
CA GLY A 188 -8.42 -13.48 -31.76
C GLY A 188 -8.03 -14.81 -31.11
N ASP A 189 -7.55 -14.81 -29.86
CA ASP A 189 -7.17 -16.04 -29.15
C ASP A 189 -8.42 -16.91 -28.83
N PRO A 190 -8.54 -18.11 -29.43
CA PRO A 190 -9.74 -18.94 -29.28
C PRO A 190 -9.83 -19.64 -27.91
N THR A 191 -8.76 -19.64 -27.10
CA THR A 191 -8.71 -20.44 -25.87
C THR A 191 -8.88 -19.60 -24.62
N ARG A 192 -8.04 -18.58 -24.40
CA ARG A 192 -8.00 -17.78 -23.16
C ARG A 192 -8.55 -16.37 -23.34
N ARG A 193 -8.81 -15.95 -24.57
CA ARG A 193 -9.14 -14.58 -24.95
C ARG A 193 -8.14 -13.58 -24.34
N PHE A 194 -6.85 -13.90 -24.42
CA PHE A 194 -5.78 -13.22 -23.69
C PHE A 194 -4.67 -12.74 -24.64
N GLY A 195 -4.20 -11.51 -24.44
CA GLY A 195 -3.12 -10.91 -25.21
C GLY A 195 -2.17 -10.11 -24.32
N THR A 196 -0.88 -10.15 -24.66
CA THR A 196 0.14 -9.26 -24.10
C THR A 196 0.97 -8.67 -25.21
N GLY A 197 1.38 -7.41 -25.05
CA GLY A 197 2.12 -6.68 -26.07
C GLY A 197 3.23 -5.83 -25.50
N GLU A 198 4.24 -5.54 -26.32
CA GLU A 198 5.20 -4.47 -26.08
C GLU A 198 5.43 -3.60 -27.33
N GLU A 199 5.76 -2.33 -27.11
CA GLU A 199 6.20 -1.37 -28.14
C GLU A 199 7.37 -0.56 -27.58
N GLY A 200 8.44 -0.37 -28.36
CA GLY A 200 9.53 0.53 -28.00
C GLY A 200 9.11 1.99 -28.12
N TYR A 201 9.59 2.84 -27.19
CA TYR A 201 9.17 4.24 -27.15
C TYR A 201 10.35 5.22 -27.13
N ASP A 202 10.98 5.50 -25.97
CA ASP A 202 12.07 6.47 -25.89
C ASP A 202 13.12 6.12 -24.81
N ALA A 203 14.13 6.98 -24.61
CA ALA A 203 15.17 6.74 -23.61
C ALA A 203 14.66 6.78 -22.15
N THR A 204 13.54 7.46 -21.89
CA THR A 204 12.94 7.62 -20.55
C THR A 204 12.08 6.40 -20.21
N TYR A 205 11.29 5.94 -21.17
CA TYR A 205 10.49 4.74 -21.14
C TYR A 205 10.89 3.87 -22.34
N PRO A 206 11.92 3.02 -22.18
CA PRO A 206 12.41 2.18 -23.28
C PRO A 206 11.32 1.34 -23.93
N LYS A 207 10.32 0.92 -23.14
CA LYS A 207 9.21 0.08 -23.59
C LYS A 207 7.91 0.46 -22.90
N ILE A 208 6.82 0.30 -23.62
CA ILE A 208 5.45 0.27 -23.11
C ILE A 208 4.98 -1.18 -23.19
N TYR A 209 4.33 -1.67 -22.14
CA TYR A 209 3.79 -3.01 -22.04
C TYR A 209 2.27 -2.93 -21.93
N SER A 210 1.55 -3.86 -22.57
CA SER A 210 0.10 -3.93 -22.51
C SER A 210 -0.40 -5.36 -22.32
N LEU A 211 -1.59 -5.49 -21.74
CA LEU A 211 -2.33 -6.73 -21.55
C LEU A 211 -3.81 -6.45 -21.77
N ALA A 212 -4.49 -7.34 -22.49
CA ALA A 212 -5.94 -7.32 -22.63
C ALA A 212 -6.50 -8.74 -22.44
N GLN A 213 -7.67 -8.85 -21.81
CA GLN A 213 -8.31 -10.15 -21.59
C GLN A 213 -9.83 -10.07 -21.56
N CYS A 214 -10.50 -11.07 -22.12
CA CYS A 214 -11.94 -11.31 -21.94
C CYS A 214 -12.21 -12.65 -21.26
N THR A 215 -13.45 -12.90 -20.86
CA THR A 215 -13.87 -14.25 -20.45
C THR A 215 -13.90 -15.19 -21.66
N PRO A 216 -13.34 -16.41 -21.57
CA PRO A 216 -13.31 -17.38 -22.66
C PRO A 216 -14.68 -17.84 -23.20
N ASP A 217 -15.76 -17.63 -22.46
CA ASP A 217 -17.13 -17.91 -22.93
C ASP A 217 -17.71 -16.84 -23.87
N MET A 218 -16.93 -15.80 -24.17
CA MET A 218 -17.28 -14.72 -25.09
C MET A 218 -16.81 -15.02 -26.53
N ALA A 219 -17.66 -14.69 -27.51
CA ALA A 219 -17.27 -14.75 -28.92
C ALA A 219 -16.17 -13.72 -29.23
N ALA A 220 -15.41 -13.92 -30.32
CA ALA A 220 -14.31 -13.03 -30.68
C ALA A 220 -14.79 -11.58 -30.89
N ASP A 221 -15.89 -11.39 -31.64
CA ASP A 221 -16.45 -10.07 -31.93
C ASP A 221 -17.02 -9.38 -30.68
N ASP A 222 -17.65 -10.15 -29.79
CA ASP A 222 -18.15 -9.66 -28.50
C ASP A 222 -16.99 -9.23 -27.58
N CYS A 223 -15.92 -10.03 -27.52
CA CYS A 223 -14.71 -9.70 -26.76
C CYS A 223 -14.08 -8.43 -27.31
N ARG A 224 -13.98 -8.33 -28.63
CA ARG A 224 -13.40 -7.15 -29.24
C ARG A 224 -14.22 -5.90 -29.00
N THR A 225 -15.54 -6.01 -29.08
CA THR A 225 -16.49 -4.94 -28.78
C THR A 225 -16.38 -4.52 -27.32
N CYS A 226 -16.40 -5.46 -26.38
CA CYS A 226 -16.24 -5.17 -24.95
C CYS A 226 -14.94 -4.42 -24.66
N LEU A 227 -13.81 -4.87 -25.23
CA LEU A 227 -12.51 -4.21 -25.08
C LEU A 227 -12.49 -2.82 -25.72
N ARG A 228 -13.07 -2.67 -26.93
CA ARG A 228 -13.20 -1.36 -27.61
C ARG A 228 -13.98 -0.38 -26.74
N ASP A 229 -15.12 -0.80 -26.20
CA ASP A 229 -16.00 0.06 -25.40
C ASP A 229 -15.28 0.61 -24.17
N ILE A 230 -14.49 -0.22 -23.48
CA ILE A 230 -13.72 0.26 -22.32
C ILE A 230 -12.50 1.11 -22.73
N ILE A 231 -11.87 0.82 -23.87
CA ILE A 231 -10.76 1.64 -24.38
C ILE A 231 -11.28 3.04 -24.77
N GLU A 232 -12.31 3.12 -25.61
CA GLU A 232 -12.86 4.38 -26.11
C GLU A 232 -13.49 5.22 -24.99
N LYS A 233 -14.13 4.57 -24.02
CA LYS A 233 -14.75 5.28 -22.89
C LYS A 233 -13.73 5.83 -21.91
N PHE A 234 -12.74 5.04 -21.51
CA PHE A 234 -11.87 5.39 -20.38
C PHE A 234 -10.55 6.05 -20.80
N THR A 235 -10.04 5.79 -22.00
CA THR A 235 -8.74 6.34 -22.44
C THR A 235 -8.76 7.87 -22.53
N PRO A 236 -9.73 8.52 -23.20
CA PRO A 236 -9.75 9.98 -23.28
C PRO A 236 -9.99 10.65 -21.93
N GLN A 237 -10.66 9.96 -21.01
CA GLN A 237 -11.05 10.50 -19.72
C GLN A 237 -9.94 10.37 -18.66
N TYR A 238 -9.17 9.27 -18.66
CA TYR A 238 -8.29 8.93 -17.55
C TYR A 238 -6.83 8.70 -17.93
N PHE A 239 -6.51 8.39 -19.19
CA PHE A 239 -5.18 7.89 -19.57
C PHE A 239 -4.36 8.86 -20.42
N VAL A 240 -4.92 10.01 -20.82
CA VAL A 240 -4.21 11.05 -21.56
C VAL A 240 -3.00 11.56 -20.74
N GLY A 241 -1.82 11.47 -21.35
CA GLY A 241 -0.53 11.84 -20.76
C GLY A 241 -0.09 10.95 -19.61
N LYS A 242 -0.69 9.78 -19.38
CA LYS A 242 -0.36 8.91 -18.25
C LYS A 242 0.57 7.77 -18.66
N PRO A 243 1.66 7.49 -17.91
CA PRO A 243 2.59 6.40 -18.23
C PRO A 243 2.06 5.00 -17.86
N GLY A 244 0.83 4.90 -17.34
CA GLY A 244 0.21 3.61 -17.02
C GLY A 244 -1.26 3.77 -16.69
N GLY A 245 -2.05 2.74 -17.01
CA GLY A 245 -3.50 2.73 -16.87
C GLY A 245 -4.07 1.32 -16.89
N ARG A 246 -5.16 1.12 -16.16
CA ARG A 246 -5.84 -0.18 -16.01
C ARG A 246 -7.34 0.02 -15.90
N VAL A 247 -8.08 -0.75 -16.67
CA VAL A 247 -9.54 -0.90 -16.51
C VAL A 247 -9.81 -2.30 -16.01
N PHE A 248 -10.53 -2.39 -14.90
CA PHE A 248 -10.95 -3.64 -14.31
C PHE A 248 -12.39 -3.94 -14.71
N GLY A 249 -12.61 -5.14 -15.24
CA GLY A 249 -13.92 -5.63 -15.59
C GLY A 249 -13.95 -7.15 -15.51
N VAL A 250 -15.10 -7.67 -15.11
CA VAL A 250 -15.31 -9.11 -14.87
C VAL A 250 -15.41 -9.88 -16.19
N ARG A 251 -15.87 -9.23 -17.26
CA ARG A 251 -16.00 -9.81 -18.60
C ARG A 251 -14.86 -9.43 -19.54
N CYS A 252 -14.40 -8.19 -19.49
CA CYS A 252 -13.20 -7.76 -20.21
C CYS A 252 -12.44 -6.68 -19.44
N ASN A 253 -11.12 -6.68 -19.57
CA ASN A 253 -10.21 -5.78 -18.88
C ASN A 253 -8.96 -5.52 -19.71
N PHE A 254 -8.28 -4.40 -19.46
CA PHE A 254 -6.96 -4.14 -20.03
C PHE A 254 -6.06 -3.36 -19.07
N ARG A 255 -4.77 -3.44 -19.30
CA ARG A 255 -3.73 -2.74 -18.56
C ARG A 255 -2.60 -2.33 -19.50
N PHE A 256 -2.01 -1.16 -19.29
CA PHE A 256 -0.72 -0.80 -19.86
C PHE A 256 0.16 -0.11 -18.82
N GLU A 257 1.48 -0.29 -18.94
CA GLU A 257 2.50 0.25 -18.03
C GLU A 257 3.82 0.45 -18.77
N THR A 258 4.73 1.25 -18.21
CA THR A 258 6.12 1.40 -18.71
C THR A 258 7.10 0.34 -18.17
N TYR A 259 6.60 -0.65 -17.43
CA TYR A 259 7.36 -1.80 -16.92
C TYR A 259 6.61 -3.10 -17.19
N SER A 260 7.34 -4.22 -17.26
CA SER A 260 6.73 -5.54 -17.46
C SER A 260 6.02 -6.01 -16.19
N PHE A 261 4.77 -6.48 -16.33
CA PHE A 261 3.91 -6.94 -15.21
C PHE A 261 3.27 -8.31 -15.46
N PHE A 262 3.62 -8.97 -16.56
CA PHE A 262 3.15 -10.31 -16.92
C PHE A 262 4.34 -11.27 -17.06
N SER A 263 4.08 -12.56 -16.90
CA SER A 263 5.09 -13.60 -17.00
C SER A 263 5.28 -14.06 -18.44
N GLY A 264 6.52 -14.37 -18.81
CA GLY A 264 6.85 -14.87 -20.14
C GLY A 264 7.19 -13.76 -21.14
N ARG A 265 7.27 -14.14 -22.42
CA ARG A 265 7.52 -13.18 -23.50
C ARG A 265 6.21 -12.53 -23.95
N PRO A 266 6.21 -11.24 -24.33
CA PRO A 266 5.05 -10.60 -24.94
C PRO A 266 4.59 -11.37 -26.18
N LEU A 267 3.28 -11.56 -26.31
CA LEU A 267 2.67 -12.27 -27.44
C LEU A 267 2.68 -11.43 -28.73
N LEU A 268 2.70 -10.11 -28.57
CA LEU A 268 2.78 -9.11 -29.63
C LEU A 268 4.00 -8.20 -29.40
N GLN A 269 4.76 -7.95 -30.45
CA GLN A 269 5.83 -6.94 -30.46
C GLN A 269 5.56 -5.98 -31.61
N LEU A 270 5.31 -4.71 -31.30
CA LEU A 270 5.18 -3.66 -32.32
C LEU A 270 6.57 -3.10 -32.68
N PRO A 271 6.79 -2.67 -33.94
CA PRO A 271 8.09 -2.14 -34.37
C PRO A 271 8.47 -0.88 -33.58
N ASP A 272 9.77 -0.73 -33.26
CA ASP A 272 10.29 0.48 -32.61
C ASP A 272 10.06 1.71 -33.52
N VAL A 273 9.31 2.71 -33.03
CA VAL A 273 9.20 4.00 -33.71
C VAL A 273 10.44 4.82 -33.36
N LEU A 274 11.55 4.57 -34.07
CA LEU A 274 12.72 5.43 -34.00
C LEU A 274 12.35 6.87 -34.45
N PRO A 275 12.66 7.93 -33.68
CA PRO A 275 12.58 9.29 -34.19
C PRO A 275 13.50 9.46 -35.41
N PRO A 276 13.20 10.37 -36.36
CA PRO A 276 14.01 10.56 -37.55
C PRO A 276 15.45 10.88 -37.16
N ALA A 277 16.39 10.08 -37.68
CA ALA A 277 17.81 10.18 -37.36
C ALA A 277 18.33 11.62 -37.63
N PRO A 278 19.07 12.23 -36.70
CA PRO A 278 19.86 13.42 -37.00
C PRO A 278 20.89 13.09 -38.08
N ALA A 279 21.14 14.05 -38.99
CA ALA A 279 22.03 13.91 -40.12
C ALA A 279 23.43 13.40 -39.73
N PRO A 280 24.09 12.58 -40.57
CA PRO A 280 25.41 12.02 -40.24
C PRO A 280 26.48 13.12 -40.28
N ALA A 281 27.19 13.28 -39.17
CA ALA A 281 28.45 14.02 -39.12
C ALA A 281 29.60 13.15 -39.68
N PRO A 282 30.64 13.74 -40.29
CA PRO A 282 31.52 13.07 -41.24
C PRO A 282 32.54 12.12 -40.60
N ALA A 283 32.94 11.15 -41.42
CA ALA A 283 33.76 9.98 -41.13
C ALA A 283 35.12 10.27 -40.47
N ALA A 284 35.45 9.44 -39.47
CA ALA A 284 36.82 9.21 -39.02
C ALA A 284 37.23 7.78 -39.43
N ALA A 285 38.46 7.69 -39.93
CA ALA A 285 39.00 6.62 -40.77
C ALA A 285 39.05 5.22 -40.12
N GLU A 286 38.85 4.21 -40.98
CA GLU A 286 39.19 2.81 -40.73
C GLU A 286 40.71 2.63 -40.73
N GLU A 287 41.26 2.00 -39.69
CA GLU A 287 42.54 1.29 -39.76
C GLU A 287 42.31 -0.21 -39.71
N GLU A 288 42.72 -0.88 -40.78
CA GLU A 288 42.57 -2.30 -41.04
C GLU A 288 43.69 -3.09 -40.32
N GLY A 289 43.41 -3.61 -39.12
CA GLY A 289 44.35 -4.39 -38.31
C GLY A 289 44.06 -5.89 -38.34
N ARG A 290 44.75 -6.63 -39.23
CA ARG A 290 44.71 -8.10 -39.35
C ARG A 290 45.14 -8.78 -38.03
N ARG A 291 44.20 -9.35 -37.26
CA ARG A 291 44.47 -9.94 -35.94
C ARG A 291 44.66 -11.47 -36.01
N ASN A 292 45.85 -11.92 -35.60
CA ASN A 292 46.27 -13.31 -35.57
C ASN A 292 45.60 -14.07 -34.41
N ARG A 293 44.85 -15.15 -34.69
CA ARG A 293 43.93 -15.86 -33.76
C ARG A 293 44.60 -16.58 -32.58
N THR A 294 45.92 -16.72 -32.55
CA THR A 294 46.64 -17.49 -31.51
C THR A 294 47.03 -16.67 -30.28
N GLY A 295 47.16 -15.33 -30.40
CA GLY A 295 47.55 -14.46 -29.27
C GLY A 295 46.42 -14.13 -28.29
N LEU A 296 45.16 -14.14 -28.75
CA LEU A 296 43.99 -13.81 -27.93
C LEU A 296 43.67 -14.90 -26.88
N ILE A 297 43.97 -16.18 -27.21
CA ILE A 297 43.71 -17.31 -26.32
C ILE A 297 44.69 -17.30 -25.13
N LEU A 298 45.96 -16.93 -25.36
CA LEU A 298 46.96 -16.79 -24.29
C LEU A 298 46.68 -15.58 -23.38
N ALA A 299 46.16 -14.48 -23.92
CA ALA A 299 45.84 -13.28 -23.15
C ALA A 299 44.64 -13.46 -22.20
N ILE A 300 43.71 -14.36 -22.51
CA ILE A 300 42.52 -14.63 -21.68
C ILE A 300 42.77 -15.75 -20.66
N THR A 301 43.59 -16.75 -21.00
CA THR A 301 43.81 -17.93 -20.15
C THR A 301 44.73 -17.66 -18.96
N LEU A 302 45.78 -16.86 -19.14
CA LEU A 302 46.74 -16.53 -18.09
C LEU A 302 46.14 -15.76 -16.89
N PRO A 303 45.30 -14.71 -17.08
CA PRO A 303 44.65 -14.02 -15.97
C PRO A 303 43.68 -14.90 -15.19
N ILE A 304 42.96 -15.80 -15.88
CA ILE A 304 41.99 -16.70 -15.25
C ILE A 304 42.71 -17.72 -14.35
N VAL A 305 43.82 -18.29 -14.81
CA VAL A 305 44.62 -19.23 -14.01
C VAL A 305 45.24 -18.52 -12.79
N ALA A 306 45.74 -17.29 -12.97
CA ALA A 306 46.26 -16.50 -11.86
C ALA A 306 45.18 -16.16 -10.81
N ALA A 307 43.97 -15.80 -11.26
CA ALA A 307 42.84 -15.54 -10.38
C ALA A 307 42.41 -16.79 -9.60
N LEU A 308 42.37 -17.96 -10.24
CA LEU A 308 42.03 -19.22 -9.57
C LEU A 308 43.08 -19.65 -8.54
N LEU A 309 44.37 -19.39 -8.79
CA LEU A 309 45.44 -19.63 -7.82
C LEU A 309 45.39 -18.65 -6.64
N LEU A 310 45.04 -17.38 -6.87
CA LEU A 310 44.80 -16.40 -5.81
C LEU A 310 43.59 -16.76 -4.95
N ILE A 311 42.50 -17.23 -5.55
CA ILE A 311 41.32 -17.70 -4.80
C ILE A 311 41.66 -18.94 -3.97
N SER A 312 42.40 -19.90 -4.54
CA SER A 312 42.86 -21.11 -3.84
C SER A 312 43.73 -20.76 -2.61
N THR A 313 44.71 -19.87 -2.79
CA THR A 313 45.59 -19.41 -1.71
C THR A 313 44.84 -18.62 -0.64
N CYS A 314 43.90 -17.75 -1.02
CA CYS A 314 43.00 -17.07 -0.09
C CYS A 314 42.15 -18.08 0.71
N VAL A 315 41.54 -19.07 0.06
CA VAL A 315 40.74 -20.11 0.74
C VAL A 315 41.60 -20.95 1.70
N CYS A 316 42.85 -21.27 1.32
CA CYS A 316 43.80 -21.96 2.20
C CYS A 316 44.22 -21.10 3.40
N PHE A 317 44.41 -19.79 3.21
CA PHE A 317 44.75 -18.86 4.28
C PHE A 317 43.58 -18.66 5.25
N TRP A 318 42.35 -18.60 4.73
CA TRP A 318 41.12 -18.50 5.51
C TRP A 318 40.84 -19.79 6.29
N ARG A 319 41.12 -20.97 5.72
CA ARG A 319 41.00 -22.26 6.43
C ARG A 319 42.08 -22.50 7.48
N ARG A 320 43.21 -21.78 7.43
CA ARG A 320 44.29 -21.85 8.43
C ARG A 320 44.11 -20.89 9.60
N ARG A 321 43.22 -19.90 9.51
CA ARG A 321 42.77 -19.11 10.66
C ARG A 321 41.63 -19.85 11.37
N LYS A 322 41.97 -20.73 12.32
CA LYS A 322 41.00 -21.19 13.33
C LYS A 322 40.88 -20.11 14.42
N PRO A 323 39.70 -19.53 14.69
CA PRO A 323 39.44 -18.88 15.97
C PRO A 323 39.17 -19.95 17.03
N ALA A 324 39.72 -19.74 18.22
CA ALA A 324 39.42 -20.51 19.42
C ALA A 324 37.94 -20.42 19.80
N GLU A 325 37.43 -21.47 20.45
CA GLU A 325 36.05 -21.61 20.92
C GLU A 325 35.54 -20.38 21.69
N ARG A 326 34.39 -19.83 21.27
CA ARG A 326 33.52 -18.96 22.08
C ARG A 326 32.06 -19.43 21.90
N LYS A 327 31.33 -19.38 23.02
CA LYS A 327 29.92 -19.79 23.20
C LYS A 327 28.99 -19.15 22.15
N PRO A 328 27.83 -19.77 21.81
CA PRO A 328 27.01 -19.35 20.69
C PRO A 328 26.32 -18.00 20.97
N SER A 329 26.79 -16.94 20.31
CA SER A 329 26.03 -15.71 20.10
C SER A 329 25.39 -15.75 18.71
N VAL A 330 24.12 -15.40 18.64
CA VAL A 330 23.32 -15.32 17.41
C VAL A 330 23.86 -14.16 16.55
N PRO A 331 24.22 -14.36 15.27
CA PRO A 331 24.66 -13.27 14.40
C PRO A 331 23.46 -12.41 13.97
N LEU A 332 23.46 -11.14 14.39
CA LEU A 332 22.52 -10.12 13.89
C LEU A 332 22.83 -9.79 12.40
N PRO A 333 21.81 -9.66 11.54
CA PRO A 333 22.02 -9.35 10.13
C PRO A 333 22.06 -7.82 9.87
N TYR A 334 23.17 -7.40 9.26
CA TYR A 334 23.53 -6.08 8.71
C TYR A 334 24.32 -5.13 9.62
N SER A 335 25.42 -4.60 9.05
CA SER A 335 26.53 -3.92 9.71
C SER A 335 26.11 -2.71 10.56
N ALA A 336 26.16 -2.87 11.88
CA ALA A 336 26.46 -1.76 12.78
C ALA A 336 27.94 -1.40 12.56
N THR A 337 28.20 -0.41 11.70
CA THR A 337 29.56 0.09 11.45
C THR A 337 30.10 0.95 12.59
N ASN A 338 29.28 1.27 13.60
CA ASN A 338 29.68 2.05 14.78
C ASN A 338 29.72 1.18 16.05
N PRO A 339 30.84 1.18 16.81
CA PRO A 339 30.96 0.50 18.10
C PRO A 339 29.93 0.95 19.14
N ASP A 340 29.49 2.21 19.07
CA ASP A 340 28.56 2.82 20.04
C ASP A 340 27.12 2.26 19.92
N ASP A 341 26.70 1.89 18.70
CA ASP A 341 25.36 1.33 18.44
C ASP A 341 25.20 -0.08 19.06
N ILE A 342 26.30 -0.83 19.17
CA ILE A 342 26.30 -2.18 19.76
C ILE A 342 26.24 -2.10 21.29
N GLN A 343 26.96 -1.18 21.92
CA GLN A 343 26.90 -0.96 23.37
C GLN A 343 25.51 -0.49 23.83
N SER A 344 24.84 0.34 23.03
CA SER A 344 23.48 0.82 23.33
C SER A 344 22.44 -0.30 23.36
N ILE A 345 22.54 -1.29 22.47
CA ILE A 345 21.58 -2.41 22.40
C ILE A 345 21.79 -3.40 23.54
N ASP A 346 23.05 -3.71 23.89
CA ASP A 346 23.36 -4.61 25.01
C ASP A 346 22.82 -4.09 26.36
N SER A 347 22.76 -2.75 26.53
CA SER A 347 22.17 -2.11 27.73
C SER A 347 20.65 -2.21 27.82
N LEU A 348 19.96 -2.50 26.71
CA LEU A 348 18.51 -2.60 26.63
C LEU A 348 18.00 -4.05 26.79
N LEU A 349 18.90 -5.04 26.89
CA LEU A 349 18.49 -6.44 27.01
C LEU A 349 17.90 -6.72 28.39
N LEU A 350 16.68 -7.26 28.41
CA LEU A 350 15.98 -7.69 29.62
C LEU A 350 15.76 -9.20 29.58
N ASP A 351 15.96 -9.84 30.73
CA ASP A 351 15.78 -11.29 30.86
C ASP A 351 14.30 -11.68 30.79
N LEU A 352 13.99 -12.77 30.09
CA LEU A 352 12.63 -13.30 29.95
C LEU A 352 12.02 -13.66 31.30
N SER A 353 12.82 -14.13 32.26
CA SER A 353 12.36 -14.41 33.62
C SER A 353 11.84 -13.16 34.32
N THR A 354 12.50 -12.02 34.12
CA THR A 354 12.10 -10.73 34.70
C THR A 354 10.77 -10.29 34.11
N LEU A 355 10.61 -10.39 32.79
CA LEU A 355 9.37 -10.00 32.11
C LEU A 355 8.20 -10.94 32.44
N ARG A 356 8.46 -12.25 32.59
CA ARG A 356 7.45 -13.19 33.08
C ARG A 356 7.02 -12.87 34.51
N ALA A 357 7.94 -12.57 35.41
CA ALA A 357 7.59 -12.16 36.77
C ALA A 357 6.78 -10.85 36.76
N ALA A 358 7.19 -9.86 35.96
CA ALA A 358 6.55 -8.56 35.89
C ALA A 358 5.12 -8.61 35.32
N THR A 359 4.85 -9.53 34.40
CA THR A 359 3.56 -9.64 33.68
C THR A 359 2.66 -10.75 34.21
N ASP A 360 3.02 -11.39 35.33
CA ASP A 360 2.37 -12.60 35.86
C ASP A 360 2.26 -13.70 34.78
N ASN A 361 3.40 -14.01 34.17
CA ASN A 361 3.55 -14.95 33.05
C ASN A 361 2.64 -14.65 31.87
N PHE A 362 2.53 -13.37 31.49
CA PHE A 362 1.65 -12.88 30.42
C PHE A 362 0.19 -13.24 30.65
N ALA A 363 -0.30 -13.11 31.90
CA ALA A 363 -1.69 -13.38 32.24
C ALA A 363 -2.65 -12.52 31.41
N GLU A 364 -3.78 -13.10 31.00
CA GLU A 364 -4.80 -12.36 30.23
C GLU A 364 -5.39 -11.18 31.01
N SER A 365 -5.39 -11.22 32.34
CA SER A 365 -5.78 -10.09 33.21
C SER A 365 -4.88 -8.86 33.04
N ASN A 366 -3.62 -9.06 32.62
CA ASN A 366 -2.65 -8.00 32.37
C ASN A 366 -2.66 -7.54 30.91
N LYS A 367 -3.48 -8.12 30.04
CA LYS A 367 -3.53 -7.76 28.62
C LYS A 367 -4.15 -6.38 28.41
N LEU A 368 -3.38 -5.48 27.81
CA LEU A 368 -3.80 -4.11 27.49
C LEU A 368 -4.55 -4.04 26.15
N GLY A 369 -4.14 -4.87 25.20
CA GLY A 369 -4.72 -4.98 23.86
C GLY A 369 -3.98 -5.99 22.99
N GLU A 370 -4.55 -6.32 21.83
CA GLU A 370 -3.95 -7.19 20.82
C GLU A 370 -4.28 -6.67 19.43
N GLY A 371 -3.28 -6.59 18.56
CA GLY A 371 -3.43 -6.18 17.17
C GLY A 371 -2.64 -7.08 16.22
N GLY A 372 -2.53 -6.68 14.95
CA GLY A 372 -1.79 -7.45 13.93
C GLY A 372 -0.31 -7.72 14.25
N PHE A 373 0.24 -6.97 15.21
CA PHE A 373 1.65 -7.02 15.63
C PHE A 373 1.88 -7.80 16.93
N GLY A 374 0.82 -8.36 17.53
CA GLY A 374 0.88 -9.16 18.75
C GLY A 374 0.16 -8.53 19.94
N ALA A 375 0.24 -9.21 21.08
CA ALA A 375 -0.43 -8.83 22.32
C ALA A 375 0.46 -7.92 23.17
N VAL A 376 -0.14 -6.93 23.83
CA VAL A 376 0.54 -6.01 24.74
C VAL A 376 0.06 -6.27 26.16
N TYR A 377 0.98 -6.46 27.10
CA TYR A 377 0.70 -6.75 28.50
C TYR A 377 1.23 -5.63 29.40
N LYS A 378 0.47 -5.28 30.43
CA LYS A 378 0.95 -4.47 31.55
C LYS A 378 1.87 -5.34 32.40
N GLY A 379 2.98 -4.76 32.85
CA GLY A 379 3.83 -5.38 33.86
C GLY A 379 4.30 -4.37 34.89
N VAL A 380 4.81 -4.87 36.00
CA VAL A 380 5.46 -4.07 37.04
C VAL A 380 6.81 -4.71 37.32
N LEU A 381 7.90 -3.97 37.05
CA LEU A 381 9.24 -4.44 37.37
C LEU A 381 9.45 -4.50 38.89
N SER A 382 10.46 -5.24 39.35
CA SER A 382 10.76 -5.41 40.78
C SER A 382 11.01 -4.09 41.53
N GLU A 383 11.39 -3.04 40.81
CA GLU A 383 11.64 -1.70 41.33
C GLU A 383 10.35 -0.83 41.40
N GLY A 384 9.20 -1.37 40.99
CA GLY A 384 7.90 -0.69 40.98
C GLY A 384 7.61 0.10 39.69
N GLU A 385 8.52 0.10 38.71
CA GLU A 385 8.29 0.74 37.41
C GLU A 385 7.22 -0.02 36.60
N GLU A 386 6.15 0.69 36.23
CA GLU A 386 5.10 0.14 35.36
C GLU A 386 5.55 0.15 33.89
N ILE A 387 5.38 -0.99 33.23
CA ILE A 387 5.83 -1.22 31.85
C ILE A 387 4.72 -1.77 30.97
N ALA A 388 4.86 -1.56 29.65
CA ALA A 388 4.06 -2.20 28.62
C ALA A 388 4.93 -3.15 27.80
N VAL A 389 4.61 -4.45 27.81
CA VAL A 389 5.37 -5.50 27.12
C VAL A 389 4.61 -5.95 25.88
N LYS A 390 5.08 -5.54 24.70
CA LYS A 390 4.56 -5.98 23.40
C LYS A 390 5.24 -7.29 23.01
N ARG A 391 4.47 -8.38 23.00
CA ARG A 391 4.90 -9.72 22.60
C ARG A 391 4.61 -9.93 21.12
N LEU A 392 5.66 -9.93 20.31
CA LEU A 392 5.54 -10.02 18.86
C LEU A 392 5.07 -11.43 18.45
N SER A 393 4.15 -11.49 17.49
CA SER A 393 3.61 -12.77 16.99
C SER A 393 4.69 -13.62 16.32
N GLN A 394 4.70 -14.93 16.58
CA GLN A 394 5.68 -15.88 16.04
C GLN A 394 5.40 -16.27 14.57
N SER A 395 4.20 -15.99 14.04
CA SER A 395 3.75 -16.49 12.74
C SER A 395 4.02 -15.55 11.55
N SER A 396 4.61 -14.37 11.75
CA SER A 396 4.84 -13.39 10.67
C SER A 396 6.33 -13.10 10.46
N THR A 397 6.78 -13.18 9.20
CA THR A 397 8.07 -12.63 8.75
C THR A 397 8.16 -11.13 9.00
N GLN A 398 7.01 -10.45 8.96
CA GLN A 398 6.84 -9.04 9.27
C GLN A 398 7.24 -8.68 10.72
N GLY A 399 6.90 -9.49 11.73
CA GLY A 399 7.27 -9.21 13.12
C GLY A 399 8.79 -9.18 13.39
N ILE A 400 9.59 -9.87 12.56
CA ILE A 400 11.06 -9.83 12.65
C ILE A 400 11.62 -8.54 12.03
N GLU A 401 11.06 -8.06 10.91
CA GLU A 401 11.49 -6.80 10.30
C GLU A 401 11.07 -5.59 11.14
N GLU A 402 9.89 -5.64 11.75
CA GLU A 402 9.41 -4.65 12.71
C GLU A 402 10.30 -4.61 13.94
N LEU A 403 10.64 -5.76 14.53
CA LEU A 403 11.60 -5.85 15.62
C LEU A 403 12.93 -5.18 15.28
N LYS A 404 13.49 -5.47 14.10
CA LYS A 404 14.75 -4.84 13.65
C LYS A 404 14.60 -3.34 13.50
N THR A 405 13.50 -2.89 12.92
CA THR A 405 13.20 -1.47 12.68
C THR A 405 13.07 -0.74 14.01
N GLU A 406 12.24 -1.24 14.92
CA GLU A 406 12.04 -0.67 16.25
C GLU A 406 13.34 -0.67 17.09
N LEU A 407 14.14 -1.74 17.03
CA LEU A 407 15.42 -1.81 17.75
C LEU A 407 16.43 -0.77 17.25
N VAL A 408 16.54 -0.61 15.92
CA VAL A 408 17.48 0.35 15.30
C VAL A 408 17.04 1.80 15.50
N LEU A 409 15.73 2.05 15.46
CA LEU A 409 15.17 3.40 15.57
C LEU A 409 15.06 3.88 17.01
N VAL A 410 14.46 3.07 17.89
CA VAL A 410 13.99 3.57 19.18
C VAL A 410 15.12 3.70 20.20
N ALA A 411 16.24 2.99 20.01
CA ALA A 411 17.46 3.24 20.79
C ALA A 411 18.01 4.68 20.61
N LYS A 412 17.69 5.33 19.48
CA LYS A 412 18.19 6.67 19.12
C LYS A 412 17.16 7.78 19.29
N LEU A 413 15.90 7.44 19.55
CA LEU A 413 14.79 8.39 19.65
C LEU A 413 14.53 8.76 21.10
N GLN A 414 14.81 10.02 21.45
CA GLN A 414 14.51 10.57 22.77
C GLN A 414 13.79 11.90 22.61
N HIS A 415 12.47 11.87 22.79
CA HIS A 415 11.65 13.06 22.73
C HIS A 415 10.39 12.90 23.59
N LYS A 416 9.97 13.98 24.27
CA LYS A 416 8.82 13.97 25.20
C LYS A 416 7.48 13.57 24.57
N ASN A 417 7.36 13.68 23.24
CA ASN A 417 6.17 13.31 22.47
C ASN A 417 6.33 12.02 21.67
N LEU A 418 7.33 11.18 21.97
CA LEU A 418 7.47 9.82 21.45
C LEU A 418 7.50 8.83 22.63
N VAL A 419 6.95 7.64 22.44
CA VAL A 419 6.98 6.59 23.47
C VAL A 419 8.39 6.03 23.58
N ARG A 420 8.91 5.95 24.81
CA ARG A 420 10.25 5.44 25.09
C ARG A 420 10.25 3.92 25.18
N LEU A 421 11.12 3.28 24.40
CA LEU A 421 11.51 1.88 24.59
C LEU A 421 12.46 1.79 25.80
N LEU A 422 12.11 0.94 26.75
CA LEU A 422 12.88 0.66 27.96
C LEU A 422 13.82 -0.54 27.79
N GLY A 423 13.41 -1.51 26.97
CA GLY A 423 14.21 -2.71 26.75
C GLY A 423 13.62 -3.68 25.74
N VAL A 424 14.38 -4.73 25.46
CA VAL A 424 14.05 -5.79 24.50
C VAL A 424 14.45 -7.13 25.08
N CYS A 425 13.64 -8.17 24.84
CA CYS A 425 13.99 -9.55 25.19
C CYS A 425 13.99 -10.42 23.92
N LEU A 426 15.13 -11.07 23.66
CA LEU A 426 15.38 -11.93 22.51
C LEU A 426 15.81 -13.34 22.96
N GLU A 427 15.05 -13.95 23.85
CA GLU A 427 15.35 -15.29 24.39
C GLU A 427 14.54 -16.41 23.72
N GLY A 428 15.25 -17.40 23.18
CA GLY A 428 14.63 -18.57 22.55
C GLY A 428 13.78 -18.18 21.34
N GLN A 429 12.46 -18.39 21.44
CA GLN A 429 11.49 -17.99 20.41
C GLN A 429 10.77 -16.68 20.73
N GLU A 430 10.95 -16.14 21.94
CA GLU A 430 10.28 -14.91 22.39
C GLU A 430 10.98 -13.68 21.83
N LYS A 431 10.17 -12.74 21.34
CA LYS A 431 10.60 -11.43 20.83
C LYS A 431 9.70 -10.40 21.48
N LEU A 432 10.21 -9.72 22.50
CA LEU A 432 9.43 -8.80 23.33
C LEU A 432 10.05 -7.40 23.24
N LEU A 433 9.19 -6.40 23.09
CA LEU A 433 9.54 -4.98 23.19
C LEU A 433 8.90 -4.41 24.45
N VAL A 434 9.67 -3.67 25.25
CA VAL A 434 9.24 -3.14 26.55
C VAL A 434 9.25 -1.62 26.50
N TYR A 435 8.11 -1.00 26.75
CA TYR A 435 7.92 0.45 26.73
C TYR A 435 7.48 0.97 28.09
N GLU A 436 7.58 2.29 28.27
CA GLU A 436 6.92 2.98 29.37
C GLU A 436 5.40 2.74 29.32
N TYR A 437 4.78 2.49 30.49
CA TYR A 437 3.34 2.32 30.57
C TYR A 437 2.61 3.65 30.44
N MET A 438 1.57 3.67 29.60
CA MET A 438 0.76 4.85 29.30
C MET A 438 -0.64 4.70 29.93
N PRO A 439 -0.92 5.33 31.09
CA PRO A 439 -2.11 5.04 31.89
C PRO A 439 -3.42 5.44 31.24
N ASN A 440 -3.41 6.48 30.40
CA ASN A 440 -4.61 6.95 29.68
C ASN A 440 -4.79 6.28 28.31
N ARG A 441 -4.04 5.21 28.03
CA ARG A 441 -4.12 4.39 26.81
C ARG A 441 -3.99 5.22 25.53
N SER A 442 -4.54 4.75 24.42
CA SER A 442 -4.49 5.40 23.11
C SER A 442 -5.62 6.41 22.92
N LEU A 443 -5.37 7.44 22.12
CA LEU A 443 -6.27 8.57 21.90
C LEU A 443 -7.63 8.13 21.35
N ASP A 444 -7.68 7.11 20.48
CA ASP A 444 -8.93 6.57 19.94
C ASP A 444 -9.87 6.01 21.02
N THR A 445 -9.32 5.43 22.10
CA THR A 445 -10.11 4.89 23.23
C THR A 445 -10.77 5.96 24.10
N VAL A 446 -10.35 7.22 23.94
CA VAL A 446 -10.89 8.37 24.69
C VAL A 446 -11.69 9.27 23.76
N LEU A 447 -11.18 9.58 22.57
CA LEU A 447 -11.77 10.52 21.61
C LEU A 447 -13.11 10.02 21.05
N PHE A 448 -13.22 8.72 20.74
CA PHE A 448 -14.40 8.14 20.10
C PHE A 448 -15.35 7.43 21.08
N ASP A 449 -15.03 7.42 22.36
CA ASP A 449 -15.90 6.89 23.42
C ASP A 449 -16.80 8.02 23.94
N ALA A 450 -18.12 7.88 23.78
CA ALA A 450 -19.08 8.93 24.15
C ALA A 450 -19.08 9.29 25.65
N GLY A 451 -18.61 8.38 26.52
CA GLY A 451 -18.48 8.60 27.95
C GLY A 451 -17.19 9.34 28.31
N LYS A 452 -16.08 9.02 27.64
CA LYS A 452 -14.74 9.55 27.93
C LYS A 452 -14.34 10.76 27.09
N SER A 453 -14.96 11.00 25.94
CA SER A 453 -14.61 12.13 25.05
C SER A 453 -14.79 13.48 25.73
N ARG A 454 -15.68 13.56 26.72
CA ARG A 454 -15.91 14.70 27.61
C ARG A 454 -14.70 15.04 28.48
N ASP A 455 -13.83 14.07 28.74
CA ASP A 455 -12.59 14.29 29.50
C ASP A 455 -11.53 15.01 28.65
N LEU A 456 -11.69 15.05 27.32
CA LEU A 456 -10.85 15.79 26.37
C LEU A 456 -11.48 17.13 26.02
N ASP A 457 -11.36 18.08 26.95
CA ASP A 457 -11.68 19.48 26.68
C ASP A 457 -10.83 20.05 25.53
N TRP A 458 -11.22 21.22 25.03
CA TRP A 458 -10.54 21.86 23.90
C TRP A 458 -9.04 22.12 24.17
N GLY A 459 -8.68 22.49 25.40
CA GLY A 459 -7.29 22.74 25.78
C GLY A 459 -6.45 21.47 25.69
N LYS A 460 -6.99 20.33 26.15
CA LYS A 460 -6.34 19.01 26.02
C LYS A 460 -6.23 18.59 24.55
N ARG A 461 -7.27 18.79 23.73
CA ARG A 461 -7.20 18.50 22.28
C ARG A 461 -6.11 19.32 21.59
N LEU A 462 -6.02 20.62 21.88
CA LEU A 462 -4.93 21.47 21.39
C LEU A 462 -3.56 20.99 21.87
N LYS A 463 -3.44 20.61 23.14
CA LYS A 463 -2.21 20.05 23.71
C LYS A 463 -1.79 18.78 22.98
N ILE A 464 -2.75 17.91 22.64
CA ILE A 464 -2.55 16.69 21.86
C ILE A 464 -2.06 17.02 20.45
N VAL A 465 -2.78 17.87 19.71
CA VAL A 465 -2.41 18.29 18.34
C VAL A 465 -0.99 18.85 18.30
N ASN A 466 -0.68 19.81 19.20
CA ASN A 466 0.65 20.42 19.27
C ASN A 466 1.74 19.42 19.66
N GLY A 467 1.44 18.47 20.55
CA GLY A 467 2.42 17.45 20.94
C GLY A 467 2.71 16.46 19.82
N VAL A 468 1.69 16.01 19.08
CA VAL A 468 1.87 15.13 17.91
C VAL A 468 2.65 15.85 16.81
N ALA A 469 2.32 17.11 16.51
CA ALA A 469 3.02 17.89 15.50
C ALA A 469 4.51 18.10 15.85
N ARG A 470 4.83 18.35 17.14
CA ARG A 470 6.24 18.39 17.62
C ARG A 470 6.94 17.04 17.53
N GLY A 471 6.24 15.95 17.88
CA GLY A 471 6.78 14.60 17.76
C GLY A 471 7.16 14.25 16.32
N LEU A 472 6.29 14.57 15.35
CA LEU A 472 6.59 14.37 13.94
C LEU A 472 7.70 15.28 13.41
N GLN A 473 7.72 16.57 13.78
CA GLN A 473 8.83 17.47 13.39
C GLN A 473 10.16 16.89 13.86
N TYR A 474 10.23 16.41 15.10
CA TYR A 474 11.45 15.78 15.60
C TYR A 474 11.88 14.59 14.74
N LEU A 475 10.96 13.70 14.35
CA LEU A 475 11.25 12.57 13.46
C LEU A 475 11.73 13.02 12.07
N HIS A 476 11.18 14.10 11.53
CA HIS A 476 11.42 14.53 10.15
C HIS A 476 12.66 15.44 10.01
N GLU A 477 12.93 16.26 11.01
CA GLU A 477 13.80 17.44 10.90
C GLU A 477 14.87 17.53 12.01
N ASP A 478 14.54 17.21 13.27
CA ASP A 478 15.45 17.49 14.41
C ASP A 478 16.24 16.25 14.90
N SER A 479 15.81 15.05 14.54
CA SER A 479 16.49 13.81 14.91
C SER A 479 17.75 13.57 14.06
N GLN A 480 18.70 12.78 14.60
CA GLN A 480 19.96 12.50 13.89
C GLN A 480 19.77 11.82 12.52
N LEU A 481 18.67 11.08 12.37
CA LEU A 481 18.29 10.40 11.15
C LEU A 481 16.86 10.80 10.82
N ARG A 482 16.61 11.21 9.59
CA ARG A 482 15.25 11.50 9.13
C ARG A 482 14.43 10.21 9.09
N ILE A 483 13.31 10.18 9.80
CA ILE A 483 12.45 9.00 9.98
C ILE A 483 11.04 9.33 9.51
N VAL A 484 10.46 8.46 8.67
CA VAL A 484 9.03 8.50 8.31
C VAL A 484 8.30 7.42 9.08
N HIS A 485 7.23 7.79 9.78
CA HIS A 485 6.45 6.91 10.64
C HIS A 485 5.60 5.90 9.85
N ARG A 486 4.92 6.36 8.78
CA ARG A 486 4.08 5.57 7.85
C ARG A 486 2.79 4.98 8.41
N ASP A 487 2.60 4.93 9.73
CA ASP A 487 1.35 4.47 10.37
C ASP A 487 0.87 5.40 11.49
N LEU A 488 0.89 6.72 11.25
CA LEU A 488 0.33 7.66 12.23
C LEU A 488 -1.21 7.62 12.17
N LYS A 489 -1.84 7.41 13.33
CA LYS A 489 -3.30 7.34 13.52
C LYS A 489 -3.66 7.53 14.99
N ALA A 490 -4.95 7.70 15.30
CA ALA A 490 -5.40 7.94 16.67
C ALA A 490 -5.01 6.81 17.64
N SER A 491 -5.06 5.54 17.21
CA SER A 491 -4.68 4.40 18.07
C SER A 491 -3.17 4.28 18.32
N ASN A 492 -2.33 4.97 17.53
CA ASN A 492 -0.88 5.01 17.71
C ASN A 492 -0.41 6.26 18.48
N VAL A 493 -1.33 7.09 18.99
CA VAL A 493 -1.03 8.20 19.90
C VAL A 493 -1.46 7.81 21.30
N LEU A 494 -0.49 7.58 22.19
CA LEU A 494 -0.74 7.22 23.59
C LEU A 494 -0.75 8.46 24.49
N LEU A 495 -1.47 8.39 25.61
CA LEU A 495 -1.64 9.48 26.56
C LEU A 495 -1.06 9.11 27.93
N ASP A 496 -0.17 9.95 28.44
CA ASP A 496 0.36 9.80 29.80
C ASP A 496 -0.65 10.29 30.85
N SER A 497 -0.30 10.24 32.14
CA SER A 497 -1.18 10.65 33.25
C SER A 497 -1.74 12.06 33.13
N ASP A 498 -1.00 12.98 32.50
CA ASP A 498 -1.38 14.39 32.32
C ASP A 498 -1.99 14.67 30.93
N CYS A 499 -2.41 13.61 30.23
CA CYS A 499 -2.89 13.64 28.85
C CYS A 499 -1.89 14.30 27.87
N ASN A 500 -0.58 14.20 28.11
CA ASN A 500 0.40 14.54 27.08
C ASN A 500 0.44 13.43 26.02
N PRO A 501 0.48 13.77 24.72
CA PRO A 501 0.54 12.78 23.66
C PRO A 501 1.96 12.25 23.46
N LYS A 502 2.06 10.95 23.19
CA LYS A 502 3.28 10.27 22.73
C LYS A 502 2.98 9.38 21.53
N ILE A 503 3.70 9.60 20.43
CA ILE A 503 3.60 8.76 19.23
C ILE A 503 4.27 7.41 19.49
N SER A 504 3.61 6.34 19.08
CA SER A 504 4.01 4.95 19.30
C SER A 504 3.93 4.14 18.00
N ASP A 505 4.43 2.90 18.06
CA ASP A 505 4.35 1.89 16.98
C ASP A 505 5.19 2.23 15.74
N PHE A 506 6.51 2.16 15.91
CA PHE A 506 7.50 2.43 14.85
C PHE A 506 7.81 1.22 13.95
N GLY A 507 7.03 0.13 14.05
CA GLY A 507 7.29 -1.11 13.30
C GLY A 507 7.38 -0.90 11.79
N LEU A 508 6.61 0.04 11.25
CA LEU A 508 6.57 0.36 9.81
C LEU A 508 7.49 1.52 9.41
N ALA A 509 8.17 2.14 10.38
CA ALA A 509 8.96 3.34 10.14
C ALA A 509 10.16 3.06 9.23
N LYS A 510 10.59 4.09 8.49
CA LYS A 510 11.72 3.99 7.55
C LYS A 510 12.70 5.14 7.72
N LEU A 511 13.98 4.79 7.65
CA LEU A 511 15.11 5.72 7.67
C LEU A 511 15.36 6.29 6.27
N PHE A 512 15.58 7.59 6.19
CA PHE A 512 16.12 8.24 5.01
C PHE A 512 17.62 8.50 5.17
N GLY A 513 18.36 8.33 4.07
CA GLY A 513 19.68 8.94 3.92
C GLY A 513 19.56 10.48 3.92
N TRP A 514 20.64 11.17 4.31
CA TRP A 514 20.66 12.64 4.50
C TRP A 514 20.20 13.44 3.25
N ASP A 515 20.33 12.85 2.06
CA ASP A 515 20.01 13.42 0.75
C ASP A 515 18.66 12.97 0.17
N GLN A 516 17.95 12.02 0.79
CA GLN A 516 16.70 11.49 0.27
C GLN A 516 15.49 12.25 0.82
N SER A 517 14.65 12.75 -0.09
CA SER A 517 13.37 13.42 0.22
C SER A 517 12.16 12.49 0.08
N GLN A 518 12.29 11.42 -0.70
CA GLN A 518 11.22 10.46 -1.02
C GLN A 518 11.84 9.09 -1.33
N ALA A 519 11.13 8.01 -0.99
CA ALA A 519 11.49 6.64 -1.36
C ALA A 519 10.26 5.85 -1.83
N VAL A 520 10.52 4.71 -2.47
CA VAL A 520 9.49 3.81 -3.00
C VAL A 520 9.66 2.45 -2.35
N THR A 521 8.56 1.87 -1.88
CA THR A 521 8.51 0.50 -1.36
C THR A 521 7.56 -0.35 -2.19
N SER A 522 7.94 -1.61 -2.43
CA SER A 522 7.04 -2.62 -2.99
C SER A 522 6.06 -3.18 -1.96
N HIS A 523 6.33 -2.98 -0.67
CA HIS A 523 5.49 -3.41 0.44
C HIS A 523 4.77 -2.21 1.07
N ILE A 524 3.51 -2.00 0.66
CA ILE A 524 2.62 -0.97 1.19
C ILE A 524 1.97 -1.51 2.47
N ALA A 525 2.17 -0.81 3.58
CA ALA A 525 1.65 -1.19 4.90
C ALA A 525 1.30 0.07 5.71
N GLY A 526 0.22 0.02 6.45
CA GLY A 526 -0.31 1.17 7.20
C GLY A 526 -1.83 1.10 7.28
N THR A 527 -2.44 2.08 7.92
CA THR A 527 -3.88 2.06 8.15
C THR A 527 -4.63 2.82 7.07
N TYR A 528 -5.56 2.13 6.40
CA TYR A 528 -6.46 2.73 5.41
C TYR A 528 -7.23 3.92 6.03
N GLY A 529 -7.45 4.96 5.23
CA GLY A 529 -8.00 6.24 5.70
C GLY A 529 -6.95 7.25 6.18
N TYR A 530 -5.79 6.80 6.66
CA TYR A 530 -4.67 7.68 7.04
C TYR A 530 -3.53 7.71 6.02
N MET A 531 -3.49 6.73 5.11
CA MET A 531 -2.45 6.65 4.08
C MET A 531 -2.64 7.73 3.03
N ALA A 532 -1.56 8.46 2.73
CA ALA A 532 -1.53 9.40 1.63
C ALA A 532 -1.76 8.69 0.28
N PRO A 533 -2.43 9.35 -0.70
CA PRO A 533 -2.75 8.73 -2.00
C PRO A 533 -1.54 8.18 -2.73
N GLU A 534 -0.44 8.93 -2.80
CA GLU A 534 0.80 8.52 -3.48
C GLU A 534 1.45 7.31 -2.81
N TYR A 535 1.29 7.19 -1.50
CA TYR A 535 1.79 6.05 -0.73
C TYR A 535 0.91 4.82 -0.91
N ALA A 536 -0.40 4.97 -0.76
CA ALA A 536 -1.37 3.88 -0.92
C ALA A 536 -1.40 3.31 -2.33
N MET A 537 -1.23 4.17 -3.35
CA MET A 537 -1.34 3.77 -4.75
C MET A 537 -0.02 3.29 -5.36
N ARG A 538 1.12 3.84 -4.91
CA ARG A 538 2.43 3.63 -5.58
C ARG A 538 3.55 3.21 -4.65
N GLY A 539 3.28 3.05 -3.36
CA GLY A 539 4.29 2.80 -2.35
C GLY A 539 5.29 3.95 -2.19
N GLN A 540 4.96 5.15 -2.66
CA GLN A 540 5.83 6.32 -2.52
C GLN A 540 5.60 6.94 -1.14
N TYR A 541 6.60 6.86 -0.26
CA TYR A 541 6.51 7.46 1.07
C TYR A 541 7.53 8.57 1.23
N SER A 542 7.15 9.59 2.00
CA SER A 542 8.00 10.72 2.37
C SER A 542 7.51 11.31 3.70
N VAL A 543 8.22 12.32 4.21
CA VAL A 543 7.73 13.15 5.33
C VAL A 543 6.36 13.79 5.05
N LYS A 544 6.02 14.01 3.77
CA LYS A 544 4.71 14.55 3.34
C LYS A 544 3.60 13.51 3.41
N SER A 545 3.93 12.22 3.43
CA SER A 545 2.94 11.15 3.64
C SER A 545 2.52 11.11 5.11
N ASP A 546 3.46 11.32 6.05
CA ASP A 546 3.14 11.49 7.49
C ASP A 546 2.35 12.80 7.74
N ALA A 547 2.66 13.87 7.01
CA ALA A 547 1.88 15.12 7.08
C ALA A 547 0.42 14.89 6.70
N PHE A 548 0.15 14.08 5.66
CA PHE A 548 -1.21 13.67 5.30
C PHE A 548 -1.90 12.92 6.45
N SER A 549 -1.25 11.91 7.02
CA SER A 549 -1.79 11.15 8.16
C SER A 549 -2.07 12.05 9.37
N PHE A 550 -1.20 13.03 9.62
CA PHE A 550 -1.43 14.06 10.64
C PHE A 550 -2.65 14.92 10.34
N GLY A 551 -2.86 15.32 9.08
CA GLY A 551 -4.04 16.09 8.66
C GLY A 551 -5.34 15.35 8.96
N VAL A 552 -5.40 14.06 8.62
CA VAL A 552 -6.55 13.19 8.95
C VAL A 552 -6.77 13.13 10.47
N LEU A 553 -5.71 12.84 11.23
CA LEU A 553 -5.77 12.77 12.69
C LEU A 553 -6.22 14.09 13.33
N LEU A 554 -5.74 15.23 12.82
CA LEU A 554 -6.14 16.56 13.26
C LEU A 554 -7.65 16.77 13.06
N LEU A 555 -8.18 16.40 11.90
CA LEU A 555 -9.60 16.50 11.60
C LEU A 555 -10.44 15.58 12.51
N GLU A 556 -9.96 14.38 12.84
CA GLU A 556 -10.63 13.52 13.82
C GLU A 556 -10.65 14.17 15.22
N ILE A 557 -9.53 14.74 15.67
CA ILE A 557 -9.44 15.38 17.00
C ILE A 557 -10.41 16.54 17.13
N VAL A 558 -10.49 17.41 16.12
CA VAL A 558 -11.35 18.62 16.20
C VAL A 558 -12.83 18.30 16.05
N THR A 559 -13.18 17.28 15.25
CA THR A 559 -14.57 16.88 15.02
C THR A 559 -15.10 15.87 16.04
N GLY A 560 -14.20 15.13 16.71
CA GLY A 560 -14.57 13.97 17.52
C GLY A 560 -15.11 12.81 16.69
N ARG A 561 -15.04 12.88 15.36
CA ARG A 561 -15.58 11.88 14.44
C ARG A 561 -14.44 11.00 13.97
N LYS A 562 -14.66 9.69 14.06
CA LYS A 562 -13.71 8.72 13.52
C LYS A 562 -13.73 8.82 12.00
N ASN A 563 -12.54 8.85 11.40
CA ASN A 563 -12.38 8.67 9.97
C ASN A 563 -12.81 7.25 9.64
N SER A 564 -14.07 7.11 9.25
CA SER A 564 -14.70 5.85 8.95
C SER A 564 -14.80 5.75 7.44
N SER A 565 -13.80 5.11 6.82
CA SER A 565 -14.00 4.54 5.49
C SER A 565 -15.08 3.43 5.49
N PHE A 566 -15.64 3.10 6.66
CA PHE A 566 -16.78 2.21 6.88
C PHE A 566 -17.64 2.71 8.05
N ALA A 567 -18.72 3.42 7.76
CA ALA A 567 -19.77 3.70 8.75
C ALA A 567 -20.52 2.40 9.11
N SER A 568 -20.96 2.30 10.37
CA SER A 568 -21.80 1.21 10.86
C SER A 568 -23.14 1.16 10.10
N PRO A 569 -23.75 -0.03 9.91
CA PRO A 569 -24.97 -0.23 9.13
C PRO A 569 -26.24 0.45 9.67
N ASP A 570 -26.16 1.11 10.83
CA ASP A 570 -27.30 1.69 11.54
C ASP A 570 -27.32 3.23 11.53
N SER A 571 -26.38 3.88 10.82
CA SER A 571 -26.33 5.34 10.69
C SER A 571 -26.58 5.77 9.24
N GLU A 572 -27.44 6.78 9.07
CA GLU A 572 -27.70 7.54 7.82
C GLU A 572 -26.41 7.77 7.01
N PRO A 573 -26.48 7.86 5.65
CA PRO A 573 -25.31 7.95 4.78
C PRO A 573 -24.46 9.18 5.13
N SER A 574 -23.49 8.99 6.02
CA SER A 574 -22.60 10.05 6.44
C SER A 574 -21.49 10.14 5.41
N LEU A 575 -21.36 11.30 4.76
CA LEU A 575 -20.19 11.66 3.97
C LEU A 575 -18.90 11.24 4.70
N ASP A 576 -17.92 10.70 3.95
CA ASP A 576 -16.56 10.46 4.44
C ASP A 576 -16.04 11.71 5.16
N LEU A 577 -15.27 11.55 6.24
CA LEU A 577 -14.87 12.65 7.13
C LEU A 577 -14.25 13.83 6.36
N LEU A 578 -13.41 13.54 5.37
CA LEU A 578 -12.76 14.59 4.57
C LEU A 578 -13.77 15.33 3.69
N SER A 579 -14.75 14.61 3.16
CA SER A 579 -15.84 15.17 2.34
C SER A 579 -16.73 16.09 3.17
N LEU A 580 -17.14 15.61 4.36
CA LEU A 580 -17.96 16.37 5.31
C LEU A 580 -17.23 17.65 5.75
N VAL A 581 -15.96 17.54 6.11
CA VAL A 581 -15.16 18.69 6.53
C VAL A 581 -15.01 19.69 5.38
N TRP A 582 -14.76 19.21 4.15
CA TRP A 582 -14.63 20.06 2.97
C TRP A 582 -15.92 20.83 2.66
N GLU A 583 -17.08 20.18 2.72
CA GLU A 583 -18.40 20.81 2.52
C GLU A 583 -18.67 21.91 3.55
N HIS A 584 -18.43 21.62 4.84
CA HIS A 584 -18.60 22.59 5.90
C HIS A 584 -17.60 23.76 5.82
N TRP A 585 -16.37 23.49 5.36
CA TRP A 585 -15.37 24.53 5.14
C TRP A 585 -15.76 25.45 3.97
N THR A 586 -16.17 24.88 2.83
CA THR A 586 -16.59 25.65 1.64
C THR A 586 -17.88 26.43 1.86
N SER A 587 -18.82 25.89 2.65
CA SER A 587 -20.07 26.57 3.01
C SER A 587 -19.93 27.59 4.15
N GLY A 588 -18.73 27.73 4.75
CA GLY A 588 -18.50 28.64 5.88
C GLY A 588 -19.19 28.20 7.17
N THR A 589 -19.54 26.91 7.30
CA THR A 589 -20.28 26.36 8.44
C THR A 589 -19.45 25.41 9.31
N VAL A 590 -18.12 25.62 9.37
CA VAL A 590 -17.16 24.81 10.15
C VAL A 590 -17.56 24.65 11.61
N GLU A 591 -18.21 25.65 12.21
CA GLU A 591 -18.70 25.58 13.60
C GLU A 591 -19.70 24.43 13.84
N LYS A 592 -20.38 23.95 12.80
CA LYS A 592 -21.29 22.80 12.89
C LYS A 592 -20.55 21.46 13.02
N LEU A 593 -19.25 21.43 12.72
CA LEU A 593 -18.41 20.24 12.85
C LEU A 593 -17.91 20.01 14.29
N VAL A 594 -18.14 20.97 15.20
CA VAL A 594 -17.63 20.90 16.58
C VAL A 594 -18.17 19.63 17.23
N ASP A 595 -17.27 18.89 17.87
CA ASP A 595 -17.65 17.75 18.69
C ASP A 595 -18.69 18.17 19.74
N PRO A 596 -19.91 17.59 19.74
CA PRO A 596 -20.96 17.93 20.68
C PRO A 596 -20.55 17.80 22.16
N SER A 597 -19.56 16.95 22.46
CA SER A 597 -19.02 16.77 23.82
C SER A 597 -18.29 18.00 24.37
N LEU A 598 -17.92 18.96 23.52
CA LEU A 598 -17.22 20.20 23.89
C LEU A 598 -18.15 21.32 24.42
N GLY A 599 -19.46 21.07 24.50
CA GLY A 599 -20.40 21.90 25.27
C GLY A 599 -20.45 23.39 24.88
N GLY A 600 -20.24 23.72 23.60
CA GLY A 600 -20.34 25.08 23.07
C GLY A 600 -19.21 26.05 23.47
N ARG A 601 -18.11 25.55 24.07
CA ARG A 601 -16.96 26.38 24.52
C ARG A 601 -15.79 26.41 23.53
N SER A 602 -15.94 25.92 22.29
CA SER A 602 -14.86 25.96 21.30
C SER A 602 -14.69 27.39 20.75
N PRO A 603 -13.48 27.97 20.78
CA PRO A 603 -13.24 29.26 20.13
C PRO A 603 -13.33 29.07 18.61
N GLY A 604 -14.42 29.52 17.98
CA GLY A 604 -14.70 29.29 16.55
C GLY A 604 -13.51 29.63 15.64
N GLY A 605 -12.80 30.74 15.92
CA GLY A 605 -11.61 31.13 15.17
C GLY A 605 -10.43 30.15 15.26
N GLN A 606 -10.22 29.51 16.42
CA GLN A 606 -9.19 28.48 16.56
C GLN A 606 -9.59 27.19 15.84
N MET A 607 -10.88 26.84 15.85
CA MET A 607 -11.36 25.67 15.15
C MET A 607 -11.22 25.81 13.64
N LEU A 608 -11.65 26.94 13.08
CA LEU A 608 -11.48 27.25 11.66
C LEU A 608 -10.02 27.13 11.24
N LYS A 609 -9.11 27.68 12.06
CA LYS A 609 -7.66 27.57 11.85
C LYS A 609 -7.17 26.12 11.80
N LEU A 610 -7.57 25.28 12.77
CA LEU A 610 -7.16 23.88 12.80
C LEU A 610 -7.74 23.07 11.63
N VAL A 611 -9.00 23.30 11.27
CA VAL A 611 -9.63 22.67 10.09
C VAL A 611 -8.87 23.07 8.82
N ASN A 612 -8.52 24.34 8.69
CA ASN A 612 -7.75 24.82 7.55
C ASN A 612 -6.36 24.17 7.47
N ILE A 613 -5.65 24.07 8.60
CA ILE A 613 -4.36 23.34 8.67
C ILE A 613 -4.55 21.86 8.31
N GLY A 614 -5.60 21.21 8.81
CA GLY A 614 -5.94 19.83 8.49
C GLY A 614 -6.14 19.63 6.99
N LEU A 615 -6.91 20.51 6.34
CA LEU A 615 -7.15 20.50 4.90
C LEU A 615 -5.88 20.74 4.08
N LEU A 616 -5.01 21.67 4.51
CA LEU A 616 -3.68 21.87 3.88
C LEU A 616 -2.79 20.63 4.00
N CYS A 617 -2.91 19.87 5.08
CA CYS A 617 -2.15 18.64 5.28
C CYS A 617 -2.64 17.48 4.39
N VAL A 618 -3.93 17.43 4.03
CA VAL A 618 -4.53 16.35 3.22
C VAL A 618 -4.64 16.65 1.72
N GLN A 619 -3.87 17.60 1.21
CA GLN A 619 -3.84 17.92 -0.23
C GLN A 619 -3.38 16.72 -1.07
N ASP A 620 -3.89 16.60 -2.30
CA ASP A 620 -3.56 15.49 -3.21
C ASP A 620 -2.06 15.41 -3.49
N SER A 621 -1.49 16.54 -3.93
CA SER A 621 -0.08 16.68 -4.22
C SER A 621 0.74 16.76 -2.93
N PRO A 622 1.76 15.91 -2.75
CA PRO A 622 2.69 16.03 -1.62
C PRO A 622 3.43 17.37 -1.56
N ALA A 623 3.59 18.04 -2.71
CA ALA A 623 4.25 19.34 -2.78
C ALA A 623 3.46 20.43 -2.06
N ASP A 624 2.13 20.36 -2.11
CA ASP A 624 1.21 21.37 -1.57
C ASP A 624 0.99 21.20 -0.06
N ARG A 625 1.38 20.05 0.50
CA ARG A 625 1.30 19.79 1.94
C ARG A 625 2.40 20.54 2.69
N PRO A 626 2.13 21.17 3.84
CA PRO A 626 3.15 21.81 4.65
C PRO A 626 4.14 20.79 5.25
N THR A 627 5.34 21.24 5.61
CA THR A 627 6.25 20.47 6.49
C THR A 627 5.74 20.52 7.93
N MET A 628 6.18 19.60 8.78
CA MET A 628 5.73 19.58 10.17
C MET A 628 6.26 20.77 10.99
N SER A 629 7.44 21.32 10.65
CA SER A 629 7.88 22.63 11.17
C SER A 629 6.94 23.77 10.78
N ALA A 630 6.51 23.83 9.51
CA ALA A 630 5.55 24.83 9.05
C ALA A 630 4.20 24.68 9.78
N VAL A 631 3.73 23.44 9.97
CA VAL A 631 2.54 23.15 10.77
C VAL A 631 2.69 23.66 12.21
N ASN A 632 3.84 23.43 12.87
CA ASN A 632 4.07 23.93 14.23
C ASN A 632 4.09 25.47 14.30
N VAL A 633 4.62 26.15 13.29
CA VAL A 633 4.54 27.62 13.17
C VAL A 633 3.09 28.06 12.98
N MET A 634 2.34 27.40 12.09
CA MET A 634 0.92 27.67 11.87
C MET A 634 0.12 27.48 13.16
N LEU A 635 0.35 26.40 13.92
CA LEU A 635 -0.36 26.13 15.17
C LEU A 635 -0.08 27.19 16.24
N SER A 636 1.19 27.61 16.39
CA SER A 636 1.63 28.51 17.46
C SER A 636 1.37 30.00 17.19
N SER A 637 1.38 30.44 15.93
CA SER A 637 1.22 31.86 15.59
C SER A 637 -0.23 32.26 15.36
N SER A 638 -0.67 33.37 15.98
CA SER A 638 -1.98 33.97 15.72
C SER A 638 -2.02 34.87 14.47
N THR A 639 -0.86 35.16 13.86
CA THR A 639 -0.70 36.18 12.80
C THR A 639 -0.34 35.61 11.43
N VAL A 640 -0.14 34.28 11.31
CA VAL A 640 0.17 33.65 10.02
C VAL A 640 -1.09 33.58 9.17
N SER A 641 -1.08 34.26 8.03
CA SER A 641 -2.09 34.10 6.99
C SER A 641 -1.98 32.70 6.39
N LEU A 642 -3.06 31.93 6.44
CA LEU A 642 -3.12 30.58 5.89
C LEU A 642 -3.65 30.64 4.46
N GLN A 643 -2.99 29.92 3.55
CA GLN A 643 -3.48 29.75 2.18
C GLN A 643 -4.80 28.97 2.18
N ALA A 644 -5.62 29.21 1.15
CA ALA A 644 -6.82 28.43 0.92
C ALA A 644 -6.46 27.02 0.42
N PRO A 645 -6.90 25.94 1.08
CA PRO A 645 -6.71 24.57 0.62
C PRO A 645 -7.55 24.28 -0.63
N SER A 646 -7.12 23.29 -1.42
CA SER A 646 -7.92 22.72 -2.52
C SER A 646 -8.72 21.50 -2.05
N ARG A 647 -9.72 21.07 -2.84
CA ARG A 647 -10.59 19.92 -2.53
C ARG A 647 -9.74 18.64 -2.39
N PRO A 648 -9.85 17.89 -1.28
CA PRO A 648 -9.18 16.60 -1.13
C PRO A 648 -9.70 15.52 -2.10
N THR A 649 -8.83 14.65 -2.59
CA THR A 649 -9.10 13.62 -3.62
C THR A 649 -10.12 12.55 -3.23
N PHE A 650 -10.34 12.30 -1.94
CA PHE A 650 -11.25 11.26 -1.46
C PHE A 650 -12.72 11.69 -1.37
N CYS A 651 -13.10 12.85 -1.93
CA CYS A 651 -14.50 13.27 -1.94
C CYS A 651 -15.30 12.48 -3.00
N VAL A 652 -16.28 11.69 -2.57
CA VAL A 652 -17.25 11.04 -3.48
C VAL A 652 -18.22 12.11 -4.00
N ASP A 653 -18.48 12.15 -5.31
CA ASP A 653 -19.56 12.96 -5.88
C ASP A 653 -20.88 12.16 -5.82
N ASP A 654 -21.92 12.77 -5.23
CA ASP A 654 -23.29 12.25 -5.30
C ASP A 654 -23.78 12.29 -6.76
N MET A 655 -24.14 11.11 -7.30
CA MET A 655 -24.90 11.02 -8.53
C MET A 655 -26.39 11.21 -8.23
N GLU A 656 -26.87 12.45 -8.36
CA GLU A 656 -28.28 12.71 -8.67
C GLU A 656 -28.40 13.78 -9.76
N GLY A 657 -29.04 13.43 -10.89
CA GLY A 657 -29.38 14.41 -11.93
C GLY A 657 -29.27 13.97 -13.39
N PHE A 658 -29.58 12.71 -13.74
CA PHE A 658 -29.87 12.36 -15.14
C PHE A 658 -31.20 11.60 -15.26
N SER A 659 -32.27 12.27 -14.84
CA SER A 659 -33.63 11.94 -15.27
C SER A 659 -34.27 13.19 -15.86
N GLY A 660 -34.21 13.30 -17.19
CA GLY A 660 -34.95 14.31 -17.92
C GLY A 660 -34.30 14.69 -19.25
N MET A 661 -34.57 13.91 -20.30
CA MET A 661 -35.02 14.39 -21.61
C MET A 661 -34.83 13.29 -22.67
N TYR A 662 -35.78 12.34 -22.69
CA TYR A 662 -36.30 11.88 -23.97
C TYR A 662 -37.41 12.83 -24.38
N SER A 663 -37.12 13.70 -25.35
CA SER A 663 -38.08 14.16 -26.35
C SER A 663 -37.31 14.86 -27.45
N GLY A 664 -37.18 14.19 -28.59
CA GLY A 664 -36.61 14.76 -29.78
C GLY A 664 -37.62 15.64 -30.53
N ALA A 665 -37.11 16.66 -31.20
CA ALA A 665 -37.67 17.21 -32.44
C ALA A 665 -36.55 17.90 -33.25
N TYR A 666 -36.67 17.78 -34.57
CA TYR A 666 -35.70 18.00 -35.64
C TYR A 666 -35.24 19.47 -35.87
N PRO A 667 -34.19 19.69 -36.69
CA PRO A 667 -33.47 20.94 -36.83
C PRO A 667 -33.91 21.81 -38.03
N GLY A 668 -33.66 23.11 -37.90
CA GLY A 668 -33.64 24.11 -38.97
C GLY A 668 -33.42 25.47 -38.33
N GLY A 669 -32.64 26.42 -38.80
CA GLY A 669 -31.80 26.59 -39.98
C GLY A 669 -31.43 28.08 -40.03
N SER A 670 -30.28 28.42 -40.62
CA SER A 670 -29.79 29.75 -41.04
C SER A 670 -29.04 30.68 -40.05
N GLN A 671 -27.73 30.79 -40.36
CA GLN A 671 -26.90 31.97 -40.67
C GLN A 671 -26.44 32.98 -39.58
N SER A 672 -25.10 33.05 -39.45
CA SER A 672 -24.15 34.20 -39.44
C SER A 672 -24.49 35.41 -38.54
N THR A 673 -23.63 35.93 -37.64
CA THR A 673 -22.28 36.51 -37.83
C THR A 673 -21.65 36.85 -36.48
N GLY A 674 -20.30 36.87 -36.40
CA GLY A 674 -19.54 37.94 -35.70
C GLY A 674 -19.19 37.75 -34.22
N ASP A 675 -17.89 37.57 -33.98
CA ASP A 675 -17.05 37.99 -32.84
C ASP A 675 -17.69 38.31 -31.47
N SER A 676 -17.25 37.54 -30.46
CA SER A 676 -16.46 38.04 -29.30
C SER A 676 -16.57 37.03 -28.15
N LYS A 677 -15.46 36.40 -27.77
CA LYS A 677 -15.33 35.66 -26.50
C LYS A 677 -15.31 36.65 -25.32
N PRO A 678 -16.12 36.44 -24.27
CA PRO A 678 -15.74 36.84 -22.92
C PRO A 678 -15.17 35.63 -22.18
N GLN A 679 -13.98 35.80 -21.61
CA GLN A 679 -13.50 34.94 -20.52
C GLN A 679 -14.49 35.00 -19.36
N ALA A 680 -15.03 33.86 -18.94
CA ALA A 680 -15.77 33.75 -17.70
C ALA A 680 -14.76 33.71 -16.54
N ALA A 681 -14.77 34.77 -15.74
CA ALA A 681 -14.00 34.90 -14.52
C ALA A 681 -14.44 33.88 -13.46
N MET A 682 -13.46 33.26 -12.78
CA MET A 682 -13.67 32.56 -11.51
C MET A 682 -14.16 33.58 -10.48
N SER A 683 -15.34 33.34 -9.93
CA SER A 683 -15.85 34.03 -8.75
C SER A 683 -15.02 33.65 -7.51
N PRO A 684 -14.62 34.62 -6.67
CA PRO A 684 -13.87 34.35 -5.44
C PRO A 684 -14.74 33.66 -4.39
N SER A 685 -14.11 32.74 -3.63
CA SER A 685 -14.73 32.06 -2.49
C SER A 685 -14.88 33.03 -1.31
N PRO A 686 -15.99 32.99 -0.54
CA PRO A 686 -16.30 33.98 0.50
C PRO A 686 -15.42 33.94 1.77
N ASN A 687 -14.38 33.10 1.83
CA ASN A 687 -13.51 32.95 3.00
C ASN A 687 -12.15 33.68 2.90
N GLU A 688 -11.97 34.61 1.95
CA GLU A 688 -10.84 35.54 2.00
C GLU A 688 -11.03 36.55 3.14
N VAL A 689 -10.43 36.28 4.31
CA VAL A 689 -10.37 37.25 5.41
C VAL A 689 -8.93 37.51 5.82
N SER A 690 -8.46 38.73 5.56
CA SER A 690 -7.31 39.34 6.23
C SER A 690 -7.67 39.61 7.68
N LEU A 691 -7.08 38.87 8.61
CA LEU A 691 -7.19 39.16 10.04
C LEU A 691 -6.20 40.27 10.41
N THR A 692 -6.65 41.52 10.31
CA THR A 692 -5.99 42.67 10.94
C THR A 692 -6.96 43.44 11.81
N GLU A 693 -6.48 43.73 13.02
CA GLU A 693 -6.89 44.76 13.99
C GLU A 693 -8.16 44.55 14.82
N ILE A 694 -7.94 44.35 16.13
CA ILE A 694 -8.49 45.27 17.15
C ILE A 694 -7.36 45.53 18.18
N GLU A 695 -6.93 46.79 18.25
CA GLU A 695 -6.02 47.36 19.27
C GLU A 695 -6.79 47.82 20.53
N PRO A 696 -6.10 48.15 21.64
CA PRO A 696 -6.54 47.84 23.00
C PRO A 696 -7.30 48.97 23.70
N ARG A 697 -8.16 48.61 24.66
CA ARG A 697 -8.34 49.30 25.95
C ARG A 697 -9.05 48.41 26.96
#